data_AF-T0MCY8-F1
#
_entry.id   AF-T0MCY8-F1
#
_cell.length_a   1.000
_cell.length_b   1.000
_cell.length_c   1.000
_cell.angle_alpha   90.00
_cell.angle_beta   90.00
_cell.angle_gamma   90.00
#
_symmetry.space_group_name_H-M   'P 1'
#
loop_
_entity.id
_entity.type
_entity.pdbx_description
1 polymer ?
#
loop_
_entity_poly.entity_id
_entity_poly.type
_entity_poly.pdbx_seq_one_letter_code
_entity_poly.pdbx_strand_id
1 'polypeptide(L)'
;MRRLRLPAASAFRTRRYAPALRPAWVCPSCSYGPTLRRFASSDSKSEKPYYVTTPIFYVNASPHVGHMYSMLLADVLKRWQVLKGRPAILCTGTDEHGSKVQQAAAKQGVAPKEFCDSTAEKFRDLAQVIGMDNDYFIRTTDPDHMEAVQHFWFLLKEKGYIYESKHEGWYCVSDECFYAANEVERTLVPSTGRTVMASIETGNEVEWVEEKNYHFRMTALKDRLLKFYEENPDWIVPRARQKEVIAWVQNNLEDLSISRPVQRLDWGVRVPDDPSQTIYVWVDALINYLTKAGFPTWQPGKEHEGGWPADVHVIGKDIVRFHGIYWPALLMALDLPLPKQLLSHAHWTLGKKKMSKSLGNVVNPFFAVDRWGLDTMRYFMMRDGGIEQDADYENSLVVARYQKDLQSTVGNLMNRVAKSKTWKLRDSVVWAEENSASLLSSVAWTEENSATLSSSEKLKTGINGMASDMSKSMDELNPNAAIRGVLDVLADANKYISHLAPWKLVKSEDPKDQATLHECIFYTAEASRVAGILLQPVMPTKMGLLLDTMGVDAGKRRFQDATFGADLTYGVPVGDPGKEGKWNALFPPQAAEDLPITGGSDIQEATASEPLSLEEEYENQQSWRTSHDKLTFIICQPLDAASDAASVKAGEVDAAARMIGDINFFVYPHDDEEEGEGAYVGEVDVMVAAKEHRGKGVGYAAVTTLLVFVHRNQERILKEYVEGEGKGRKAELKGLMVKIKEGNAASISLFKRVGFTQKGEVNYFGEVTMVLNDLGHFVSSPAGLKAAEESREMAYAR
;
A
#
# COMPACT_ATOMS: atom_id res chain seq x y z
N MET A 1 94.59 12.41 -4.84
CA MET A 1 95.28 11.10 -4.71
C MET A 1 94.49 10.22 -3.74
N ARG A 2 94.39 8.92 -4.07
CA ARG A 2 94.15 7.72 -3.24
C ARG A 2 94.10 7.94 -1.70
N ARG A 3 93.31 7.25 -0.87
CA ARG A 3 92.56 5.98 -0.94
C ARG A 3 91.82 5.80 0.41
N LEU A 4 90.61 5.23 0.37
CA LEU A 4 90.17 4.03 1.13
C LEU A 4 90.55 3.87 2.63
N ARG A 5 89.56 3.87 3.54
CA ARG A 5 89.01 2.70 4.31
C ARG A 5 88.33 3.12 5.64
N LEU A 6 87.14 2.54 5.86
CA LEU A 6 86.32 2.42 7.09
C LEU A 6 87.12 1.76 8.27
N PRO A 7 86.73 1.83 9.58
CA PRO A 7 85.35 1.59 10.08
C PRO A 7 84.89 2.23 11.43
N ALA A 8 83.58 2.09 11.68
CA ALA A 8 82.81 1.83 12.92
C ALA A 8 83.03 2.58 14.26
N ALA A 9 81.93 3.26 14.66
CA ALA A 9 81.21 3.21 15.95
C ALA A 9 81.86 3.65 17.28
N SER A 10 81.32 4.73 17.87
CA SER A 10 80.36 4.68 18.99
C SER A 10 80.45 5.92 19.92
N ALA A 11 79.26 6.41 20.28
CA ALA A 11 78.87 7.05 21.54
C ALA A 11 79.10 8.57 21.79
N PHE A 12 77.98 9.16 22.26
CA PHE A 12 77.76 10.40 23.01
C PHE A 12 78.04 11.75 22.35
N ARG A 13 76.97 12.59 22.24
CA ARG A 13 76.99 13.95 22.82
C ARG A 13 75.61 14.62 22.87
N THR A 14 75.43 15.36 23.97
CA THR A 14 74.34 16.27 24.32
C THR A 14 74.83 17.72 24.32
N ARG A 15 73.88 18.67 24.22
CA ARG A 15 73.91 20.10 24.67
C ARG A 15 74.77 21.06 23.82
N ARG A 16 74.46 22.36 23.63
CA ARG A 16 73.70 23.42 24.35
C ARG A 16 73.48 24.60 23.35
N TYR A 17 72.30 25.23 23.29
CA TYR A 17 71.85 26.52 23.87
C TYR A 17 72.27 27.86 23.21
N ALA A 18 71.27 28.76 23.20
CA ALA A 18 71.05 30.03 22.49
C ALA A 18 71.81 31.28 23.01
N PRO A 19 71.59 32.47 22.39
CA PRO A 19 70.68 33.49 22.98
C PRO A 19 69.94 34.35 21.91
N ALA A 20 69.19 35.41 22.18
CA ALA A 20 68.03 35.71 23.05
C ALA A 20 67.61 37.17 22.73
N LEU A 21 66.34 37.45 22.39
CA LEU A 21 65.72 38.80 22.47
C LEU A 21 64.19 38.69 22.65
N ARG A 22 63.62 39.60 23.46
CA ARG A 22 62.19 39.91 23.72
C ARG A 22 62.02 41.44 23.63
N PRO A 23 60.81 42.03 23.66
CA PRO A 23 59.53 41.60 23.05
C PRO A 23 58.82 42.77 22.30
N ALA A 24 57.85 42.47 21.45
CA ALA A 24 56.83 43.42 21.00
C ALA A 24 55.43 42.83 21.23
N TRP A 25 54.52 43.71 21.61
CA TRP A 25 53.15 43.47 22.04
C TRP A 25 52.31 42.80 20.93
N VAL A 26 51.55 41.74 21.25
CA VAL A 26 50.75 40.95 20.31
C VAL A 26 49.27 41.09 20.64
N CYS A 27 48.46 41.31 19.60
CA CYS A 27 47.00 41.41 19.64
C CYS A 27 46.33 40.18 20.32
N PRO A 28 45.37 40.37 21.25
CA PRO A 28 44.70 39.26 21.95
C PRO A 28 43.89 38.30 21.06
N SER A 29 43.53 38.70 19.84
CA SER A 29 42.80 37.83 18.89
C SER A 29 43.71 36.94 18.02
N CYS A 30 45.04 37.07 18.15
CA CYS A 30 46.02 36.25 17.42
C CYS A 30 46.84 35.32 18.32
N SER A 31 46.49 35.17 19.60
CA SER A 31 47.17 34.27 20.53
C SER A 31 46.23 33.19 21.09
N TYR A 32 45.94 32.18 20.29
CA TYR A 32 45.65 30.85 20.82
C TYR A 32 46.55 29.85 20.11
N GLY A 33 47.60 29.42 20.82
CA GLY A 33 48.54 28.42 20.37
C GLY A 33 47.90 27.03 20.30
N PRO A 34 48.52 26.10 19.56
CA PRO A 34 47.98 24.78 19.30
C PRO A 34 48.04 23.96 20.58
N THR A 35 46.91 23.78 21.26
CA THR A 35 46.71 22.54 22.00
C THR A 35 46.76 21.42 20.96
N LEU A 36 47.73 20.51 21.08
CA LEU A 36 47.68 19.19 20.45
C LEU A 36 46.44 18.46 20.97
N ARG A 37 45.26 18.83 20.45
CA ARG A 37 44.16 17.89 20.35
C ARG A 37 44.68 16.82 19.41
N ARG A 38 44.73 15.58 19.87
CA ARG A 38 44.59 14.43 18.98
C ARG A 38 43.33 14.71 18.18
N PHE A 39 43.48 15.30 17.00
CA PHE A 39 42.52 15.11 15.95
C PHE A 39 42.58 13.61 15.70
N ALA A 40 41.59 12.89 16.24
CA ALA A 40 41.18 11.67 15.59
C ALA A 40 41.02 12.06 14.13
N SER A 41 41.89 11.53 13.28
CA SER A 41 41.70 11.56 11.84
C SER A 41 40.36 10.89 11.61
N SER A 42 39.28 11.67 11.55
CA SER A 42 38.04 11.22 10.94
C SER A 42 38.39 11.07 9.47
N ASP A 43 38.87 9.88 9.14
CA ASP A 43 38.93 9.39 7.78
C ASP A 43 37.48 9.14 7.33
N SER A 44 36.65 10.19 7.35
CA SER A 44 35.33 10.20 6.75
C SER A 44 35.48 10.85 5.40
N LYS A 45 35.87 10.05 4.40
CA LYS A 45 35.22 10.23 3.11
C LYS A 45 33.73 10.16 3.43
N SER A 46 33.02 11.28 3.45
CA SER A 46 31.58 11.23 3.73
C SER A 46 30.96 10.40 2.62
N GLU A 47 30.61 9.15 2.93
CA GLU A 47 29.92 8.30 1.97
C GLU A 47 28.64 9.01 1.53
N LYS A 48 28.33 8.93 0.23
CA LYS A 48 27.10 9.50 -0.29
C LYS A 48 25.89 8.94 0.48
N PRO A 49 24.83 9.74 0.71
CA PRO A 49 23.59 9.22 1.26
C PRO A 49 23.10 8.00 0.49
N TYR A 50 22.46 7.06 1.19
CA TYR A 50 21.71 5.98 0.56
C TYR A 50 20.52 6.59 -0.17
N TYR A 51 20.40 6.38 -1.47
CA TYR A 51 19.31 6.95 -2.24
C TYR A 51 18.37 5.85 -2.75
N VAL A 52 17.12 5.89 -2.32
CA VAL A 52 16.07 4.96 -2.73
C VAL A 52 14.91 5.72 -3.37
N THR A 53 14.31 5.14 -4.40
CA THR A 53 13.15 5.76 -5.06
C THR A 53 12.00 4.77 -5.18
N THR A 54 10.77 5.30 -5.18
CA THR A 54 9.62 4.60 -5.76
C THR A 54 9.56 4.89 -7.27
N PRO A 55 8.63 4.28 -8.02
CA PRO A 55 8.18 4.88 -9.27
C PRO A 55 7.49 6.21 -8.96
N ILE A 56 7.38 7.08 -9.96
CA ILE A 56 6.37 8.13 -9.95
C ILE A 56 5.06 7.58 -10.52
N PHE A 57 3.94 7.91 -9.89
CA PHE A 57 2.65 7.27 -10.19
C PHE A 57 1.80 8.10 -11.15
N TYR A 58 1.21 7.45 -12.16
CA TYR A 58 0.26 8.11 -13.06
C TYR A 58 -0.94 8.67 -12.29
N VAL A 59 -1.24 9.95 -12.53
CA VAL A 59 -2.36 10.67 -11.88
C VAL A 59 -3.71 10.48 -12.58
N ASN A 60 -3.88 9.43 -13.39
CA ASN A 60 -5.13 9.22 -14.12
C ASN A 60 -6.28 8.72 -13.24
N ALA A 61 -6.02 8.28 -12.01
CA ALA A 61 -7.05 7.99 -11.00
C ALA A 61 -6.45 7.83 -9.59
N SER A 62 -7.31 7.76 -8.57
CA SER A 62 -6.95 7.63 -7.15
C SER A 62 -5.99 6.47 -6.84
N PRO A 63 -5.18 6.58 -5.77
CA PRO A 63 -4.21 5.56 -5.43
C PRO A 63 -4.85 4.27 -4.90
N HIS A 64 -4.13 3.15 -5.00
CA HIS A 64 -4.55 1.84 -4.53
C HIS A 64 -3.43 1.11 -3.76
N VAL A 65 -3.73 -0.03 -3.14
CA VAL A 65 -2.74 -0.82 -2.37
C VAL A 65 -1.46 -1.19 -3.14
N GLY A 66 -1.53 -1.34 -4.47
CA GLY A 66 -0.33 -1.50 -5.30
C GLY A 66 0.67 -0.33 -5.22
N HIS A 67 0.19 0.92 -5.20
CA HIS A 67 1.05 2.10 -5.02
C HIS A 67 1.58 2.17 -3.59
N MET A 68 0.70 1.93 -2.62
CA MET A 68 1.06 1.85 -1.20
C MET A 68 2.20 0.84 -0.97
N TYR A 69 2.17 -0.31 -1.64
CA TYR A 69 3.23 -1.31 -1.50
C TYR A 69 4.59 -0.81 -1.98
N SER A 70 4.68 -0.20 -3.17
CA SER A 70 5.93 0.39 -3.66
C SER A 70 6.47 1.48 -2.72
N MET A 71 5.56 2.33 -2.21
CA MET A 71 5.90 3.40 -1.26
C MET A 71 6.44 2.85 0.06
N LEU A 72 5.75 1.86 0.65
CA LEU A 72 6.17 1.23 1.89
C LEU A 72 7.48 0.47 1.76
N LEU A 73 7.68 -0.25 0.65
CA LEU A 73 8.90 -1.01 0.41
C LEU A 73 10.11 -0.07 0.36
N ALA A 74 10.00 1.04 -0.36
CA ALA A 74 11.05 2.07 -0.42
C ALA A 74 11.30 2.74 0.95
N ASP A 75 10.23 3.05 1.70
CA ASP A 75 10.31 3.62 3.04
C ASP A 75 11.00 2.69 4.05
N VAL A 76 10.66 1.40 4.03
CA VAL A 76 11.28 0.39 4.91
C VAL A 76 12.77 0.25 4.60
N LEU A 77 13.16 0.28 3.31
CA LEU A 77 14.56 0.27 2.91
C LEU A 77 15.30 1.54 3.36
N LYS A 78 14.69 2.73 3.23
CA LYS A 78 15.24 3.99 3.76
C LYS A 78 15.47 3.88 5.26
N ARG A 79 14.42 3.54 6.01
CA ARG A 79 14.45 3.45 7.48
C ARG A 79 15.44 2.41 7.99
N TRP A 80 15.64 1.31 7.25
CA TRP A 80 16.68 0.33 7.54
C TRP A 80 18.09 0.93 7.50
N GLN A 81 18.39 1.74 6.49
CA GLN A 81 19.70 2.40 6.38
C GLN A 81 19.90 3.46 7.47
N VAL A 82 18.84 4.21 7.80
CA VAL A 82 18.85 5.15 8.93
C VAL A 82 19.10 4.42 10.25
N LEU A 83 18.47 3.26 10.48
CA LEU A 83 18.70 2.43 11.66
C LEU A 83 20.17 1.98 11.76
N LYS A 84 20.80 1.65 10.62
CA LYS A 84 22.23 1.33 10.48
C LYS A 84 23.16 2.56 10.64
N GLY A 85 22.61 3.76 10.76
CA GLY A 85 23.36 5.01 10.92
C GLY A 85 23.85 5.64 9.63
N ARG A 86 23.39 5.16 8.46
CA ARG A 86 23.71 5.76 7.15
C ARG A 86 22.64 6.81 6.80
N PRO A 87 23.02 8.06 6.46
CA PRO A 87 22.06 9.04 5.92
C PRO A 87 21.36 8.46 4.68
N ALA A 88 20.04 8.65 4.59
CA ALA A 88 19.25 8.09 3.50
C ALA A 88 18.24 9.11 2.97
N ILE A 89 18.04 9.09 1.65
CA ILE A 89 17.14 9.95 0.89
C ILE A 89 16.13 9.04 0.19
N LEU A 90 14.84 9.41 0.28
CA LEU A 90 13.73 8.77 -0.39
C LEU A 90 12.99 9.77 -1.27
N CYS A 91 12.96 9.50 -2.58
CA CYS A 91 12.18 10.25 -3.54
C CYS A 91 10.98 9.42 -4.01
N THR A 92 9.79 10.02 -3.92
CA THR A 92 8.53 9.51 -4.49
C THR A 92 7.85 10.63 -5.28
N GLY A 93 6.74 10.36 -5.97
CA GLY A 93 6.06 11.41 -6.72
C GLY A 93 5.02 10.93 -7.72
N THR A 94 4.65 11.84 -8.62
CA THR A 94 3.59 11.65 -9.63
C THR A 94 4.07 11.91 -11.05
N ASP A 95 3.67 11.03 -11.96
CA ASP A 95 3.79 11.20 -13.41
C ASP A 95 2.52 11.87 -13.94
N GLU A 96 2.67 13.09 -14.40
CA GLU A 96 1.58 14.02 -14.64
C GLU A 96 1.38 14.38 -16.11
N HIS A 97 2.26 13.93 -17.01
CA HIS A 97 2.14 14.20 -18.44
C HIS A 97 1.56 13.00 -19.20
N GLY A 98 1.23 13.20 -20.48
CA GLY A 98 0.79 12.12 -21.37
C GLY A 98 -0.70 12.11 -21.70
N SER A 99 -1.05 11.34 -22.72
CA SER A 99 -2.40 11.30 -23.31
C SER A 99 -3.45 10.79 -22.32
N LYS A 100 -3.09 9.82 -21.47
CA LYS A 100 -4.00 9.26 -20.47
C LYS A 100 -4.47 10.30 -19.46
N VAL A 101 -3.58 11.18 -19.03
CA VAL A 101 -3.90 12.28 -18.11
C VAL A 101 -4.76 13.33 -18.83
N GLN A 102 -4.38 13.71 -20.05
CA GLN A 102 -5.14 14.65 -20.87
C GLN A 102 -6.58 14.16 -21.11
N GLN A 103 -6.77 12.88 -21.43
CA GLN A 103 -8.09 12.27 -21.64
C GLN A 103 -8.89 12.17 -20.33
N ALA A 104 -8.25 11.85 -19.20
CA ALA A 104 -8.93 11.79 -17.90
C ALA A 104 -9.43 13.17 -17.46
N ALA A 105 -8.61 14.21 -17.62
CA ALA A 105 -8.99 15.59 -17.34
C ALA A 105 -10.14 16.06 -18.26
N ALA A 106 -10.05 15.78 -19.56
CA ALA A 106 -11.09 16.12 -20.52
C ALA A 106 -12.44 15.43 -20.21
N LYS A 107 -12.42 14.15 -19.80
CA LYS A 107 -13.63 13.42 -19.37
C LYS A 107 -14.31 14.05 -18.14
N GLN A 108 -13.55 14.73 -17.29
CA GLN A 108 -14.06 15.42 -16.10
C GLN A 108 -14.35 16.90 -16.35
N GLY A 109 -14.10 17.41 -17.56
CA GLY A 109 -14.33 18.82 -17.90
C GLY A 109 -13.42 19.81 -17.19
N VAL A 110 -12.23 19.39 -16.75
CA VAL A 110 -11.26 20.22 -16.01
C VAL A 110 -9.94 20.35 -16.76
N ALA A 111 -9.16 21.40 -16.47
CA ALA A 111 -7.85 21.57 -17.08
C ALA A 111 -6.87 20.48 -16.60
N PRO A 112 -5.97 19.96 -17.47
CA PRO A 112 -5.03 18.90 -17.07
C PRO A 112 -4.19 19.23 -15.84
N LYS A 113 -3.71 20.48 -15.71
CA LYS A 113 -2.93 20.92 -14.55
C LYS A 113 -3.73 20.83 -13.24
N GLU A 114 -4.98 21.28 -13.24
CA GLU A 114 -5.87 21.24 -12.07
C GLU A 114 -6.21 19.80 -11.69
N PHE A 115 -6.43 18.94 -12.69
CA PHE A 115 -6.63 17.51 -12.48
C PHE A 115 -5.40 16.84 -11.85
N CYS A 116 -4.20 17.13 -12.35
CA CYS A 116 -2.94 16.67 -11.78
C CYS A 116 -2.75 17.18 -10.35
N ASP A 117 -3.01 18.47 -10.09
CA ASP A 117 -2.91 19.09 -8.77
C ASP A 117 -3.77 18.34 -7.74
N SER A 118 -5.06 18.15 -8.04
CA SER A 118 -5.98 17.45 -7.13
C SER A 118 -5.61 15.98 -6.88
N THR A 119 -5.08 15.29 -7.90
CA THR A 119 -4.74 13.87 -7.79
C THR A 119 -3.39 13.66 -7.12
N ALA A 120 -2.41 14.55 -7.36
CA ALA A 120 -1.13 14.53 -6.67
C ALA A 120 -1.29 14.69 -5.15
N GLU A 121 -2.21 15.55 -4.71
CA GLU A 121 -2.55 15.68 -3.28
C GLU A 121 -3.03 14.36 -2.68
N LYS A 122 -3.87 13.57 -3.38
CA LYS A 122 -4.27 12.23 -2.89
C LYS A 122 -3.09 11.27 -2.70
N PHE A 123 -2.04 11.37 -3.51
CA PHE A 123 -0.83 10.58 -3.34
C PHE A 123 0.04 11.10 -2.18
N ARG A 124 0.09 12.42 -1.95
CA ARG A 124 0.71 13.01 -0.75
C ARG A 124 -0.03 12.57 0.52
N ASP A 125 -1.36 12.62 0.51
CA ASP A 125 -2.22 12.15 1.61
C ASP A 125 -1.95 10.68 1.90
N LEU A 126 -1.82 9.85 0.85
CA LEU A 126 -1.45 8.45 1.03
C LEU A 126 -0.08 8.32 1.70
N ALA A 127 0.94 9.06 1.25
CA ALA A 127 2.28 9.05 1.87
C ALA A 127 2.21 9.41 3.36
N GLN A 128 1.40 10.40 3.72
CA GLN A 128 1.19 10.81 5.10
C GLN A 128 0.47 9.74 5.92
N VAL A 129 -0.64 9.19 5.41
CA VAL A 129 -1.46 8.18 6.10
C VAL A 129 -0.68 6.90 6.35
N ILE A 130 0.21 6.51 5.44
CA ILE A 130 1.07 5.32 5.60
C ILE A 130 2.36 5.60 6.38
N GLY A 131 2.50 6.80 6.98
CA GLY A 131 3.65 7.20 7.77
C GLY A 131 4.97 7.15 7.01
N MET A 132 4.94 7.43 5.71
CA MET A 132 6.13 7.47 4.86
C MET A 132 7.03 8.63 5.28
N ASP A 133 8.33 8.38 5.37
CA ASP A 133 9.35 9.39 5.63
C ASP A 133 10.09 9.71 4.32
N ASN A 134 9.39 10.26 3.32
CA ASN A 134 10.02 10.67 2.07
C ASN A 134 10.61 12.09 2.17
N ASP A 135 11.80 12.29 1.64
CA ASP A 135 12.49 13.58 1.64
C ASP A 135 12.00 14.47 0.50
N TYR A 136 11.62 13.84 -0.62
CA TYR A 136 11.10 14.52 -1.80
C TYR A 136 9.81 13.89 -2.29
N PHE A 137 8.88 14.75 -2.71
CA PHE A 137 7.70 14.39 -3.49
C PHE A 137 7.76 15.18 -4.80
N ILE A 138 8.28 14.56 -5.87
CA ILE A 138 8.44 15.20 -7.18
C ILE A 138 7.14 15.14 -7.98
N ARG A 139 6.89 16.18 -8.78
CA ARG A 139 5.85 16.17 -9.80
C ARG A 139 6.49 16.45 -11.15
N THR A 140 6.12 15.74 -12.20
CA THR A 140 6.72 16.01 -13.52
C THR A 140 6.31 17.37 -14.10
N THR A 141 5.27 18.01 -13.53
CA THR A 141 4.91 19.40 -13.84
C THR A 141 5.75 20.44 -13.08
N ASP A 142 6.66 20.03 -12.17
CA ASP A 142 7.54 20.95 -11.46
C ASP A 142 8.52 21.65 -12.43
N PRO A 143 8.75 22.98 -12.30
CA PRO A 143 9.63 23.72 -13.20
C PRO A 143 11.07 23.18 -13.25
N ASP A 144 11.63 22.77 -12.12
CA ASP A 144 12.99 22.21 -12.03
C ASP A 144 13.11 20.87 -12.77
N HIS A 145 12.03 20.06 -12.77
CA HIS A 145 11.99 18.82 -13.54
C HIS A 145 11.92 19.08 -15.04
N MET A 146 11.05 20.00 -15.49
CA MET A 146 10.95 20.34 -16.90
C MET A 146 12.28 20.88 -17.45
N GLU A 147 12.99 21.71 -16.67
CA GLU A 147 14.35 22.17 -17.02
C GLU A 147 15.33 21.00 -17.12
N ALA A 148 15.32 20.07 -16.16
CA ALA A 148 16.16 18.87 -16.19
C ALA A 148 15.90 18.02 -17.45
N VAL A 149 14.64 17.84 -17.83
CA VAL A 149 14.24 17.08 -19.04
C VAL A 149 14.75 17.76 -20.31
N GLN A 150 14.56 19.08 -20.42
CA GLN A 150 15.05 19.85 -21.57
C GLN A 150 16.57 19.83 -21.65
N HIS A 151 17.27 19.92 -20.51
CA HIS A 151 18.73 19.82 -20.47
C HIS A 151 19.22 18.42 -20.86
N PHE A 152 18.57 17.36 -20.38
CA PHE A 152 18.90 15.98 -20.75
C PHE A 152 18.72 15.76 -22.25
N TRP A 153 17.62 16.27 -22.83
CA TRP A 153 17.37 16.23 -24.26
C TRP A 153 18.47 16.92 -25.06
N PHE A 154 18.87 18.13 -24.64
CA PHE A 154 19.97 18.86 -25.25
C PHE A 154 21.26 18.03 -25.27
N LEU A 155 21.63 17.40 -24.16
CA LEU A 155 22.83 16.57 -24.10
C LEU A 155 22.76 15.34 -25.03
N LEU A 156 21.60 14.70 -25.14
CA LEU A 156 21.40 13.57 -26.07
C LEU A 156 21.55 14.02 -27.53
N LYS A 157 21.01 15.19 -27.88
CA LYS A 157 21.12 15.80 -29.20
C LYS A 157 22.57 16.14 -29.53
N GLU A 158 23.28 16.82 -28.63
CA GLU A 158 24.69 17.20 -28.80
C GLU A 158 25.61 15.99 -28.97
N LYS A 159 25.33 14.89 -28.25
CA LYS A 159 26.07 13.62 -28.41
C LYS A 159 25.64 12.81 -29.65
N GLY A 160 24.70 13.29 -30.45
CA GLY A 160 24.27 12.63 -31.69
C GLY A 160 23.39 11.39 -31.50
N TYR A 161 22.80 11.21 -30.32
CA TYR A 161 21.91 10.09 -30.01
C TYR A 161 20.46 10.31 -30.45
N ILE A 162 20.09 11.53 -30.84
CA ILE A 162 18.76 11.87 -31.35
C ILE A 162 18.81 12.02 -32.87
N TYR A 163 17.85 11.43 -33.58
CA TYR A 163 17.70 11.62 -35.02
C TYR A 163 16.23 11.75 -35.46
N GLU A 164 16.07 12.43 -36.59
CA GLU A 164 14.84 12.58 -37.38
C GLU A 164 14.34 11.27 -37.97
N SER A 165 13.14 10.76 -37.68
CA SER A 165 12.52 9.72 -38.50
C SER A 165 11.05 10.00 -38.76
N LYS A 166 10.59 9.55 -39.93
CA LYS A 166 9.21 9.66 -40.36
C LYS A 166 8.59 8.27 -40.32
N HIS A 167 7.48 8.11 -39.61
CA HIS A 167 6.69 6.89 -39.59
C HIS A 167 5.37 7.14 -40.29
N GLU A 168 5.01 6.31 -41.25
CA GLU A 168 3.75 6.40 -42.01
C GLU A 168 3.08 5.03 -42.04
N GLY A 169 1.81 4.97 -41.65
CA GLY A 169 1.07 3.72 -41.57
C GLY A 169 -0.36 3.89 -41.06
N TRP A 170 -1.14 2.82 -41.11
CA TRP A 170 -2.48 2.80 -40.53
C TRP A 170 -2.37 2.64 -39.01
N TYR A 171 -2.95 3.55 -38.24
CA TYR A 171 -2.90 3.56 -36.79
C TYR A 171 -4.31 3.37 -36.22
N CYS A 172 -4.46 2.45 -35.28
CA CYS A 172 -5.69 2.33 -34.50
C CYS A 172 -5.53 3.04 -33.17
N VAL A 173 -6.32 4.08 -32.93
CA VAL A 173 -6.31 4.80 -31.64
C VAL A 173 -6.78 3.90 -30.49
N SER A 174 -7.75 3.01 -30.76
CA SER A 174 -8.31 2.10 -29.75
C SER A 174 -7.33 0.98 -29.36
N ASP A 175 -6.61 0.42 -30.35
CA ASP A 175 -5.65 -0.67 -30.13
C ASP A 175 -4.24 -0.15 -29.81
N GLU A 176 -4.05 1.17 -29.89
CA GLU A 176 -2.79 1.91 -29.76
C GLU A 176 -1.63 1.40 -30.64
N CYS A 177 -1.91 0.68 -31.73
CA CYS A 177 -0.91 0.03 -32.58
C CYS A 177 -0.98 0.48 -34.05
N PHE A 178 0.13 0.28 -34.76
CA PHE A 178 0.18 0.41 -36.22
C PHE A 178 -0.18 -0.93 -36.86
N TYR A 179 -1.02 -0.88 -37.88
CA TYR A 179 -1.38 -1.98 -38.75
C TYR A 179 -0.68 -1.81 -40.11
N ALA A 180 -0.18 -2.91 -40.64
CA ALA A 180 0.32 -2.96 -42.00
C ALA A 180 -0.85 -2.80 -43.00
N ALA A 181 -0.55 -2.36 -44.23
CA ALA A 181 -1.58 -2.09 -45.23
C ALA A 181 -2.43 -3.33 -45.60
N ASN A 182 -1.93 -4.54 -45.36
CA ASN A 182 -2.63 -5.81 -45.56
C ASN A 182 -3.44 -6.29 -44.34
N GLU A 183 -3.40 -5.56 -43.22
CA GLU A 183 -4.09 -5.88 -41.97
C GLU A 183 -5.32 -4.98 -41.75
N VAL A 184 -5.66 -4.16 -42.73
CA VAL A 184 -6.76 -3.20 -42.68
C VAL A 184 -7.66 -3.33 -43.91
N GLU A 185 -8.95 -3.12 -43.74
CA GLU A 185 -9.95 -3.20 -44.81
C GLU A 185 -10.98 -2.06 -44.75
N ARG A 186 -11.70 -1.84 -45.85
CA ARG A 186 -12.81 -0.88 -45.87
C ARG A 186 -14.06 -1.53 -45.30
N THR A 187 -14.56 -0.97 -44.20
CA THR A 187 -15.74 -1.47 -43.52
C THR A 187 -16.82 -0.40 -43.45
N LEU A 188 -18.08 -0.79 -43.65
CA LEU A 188 -19.24 0.09 -43.49
C LEU A 188 -19.66 0.07 -42.02
N VAL A 189 -19.68 1.22 -41.35
CA VAL A 189 -20.17 1.34 -39.97
C VAL A 189 -21.70 1.34 -40.01
N PRO A 190 -22.38 0.27 -39.53
CA PRO A 190 -23.83 0.12 -39.73
C PRO A 190 -24.67 1.23 -39.08
N SER A 191 -24.18 1.79 -37.96
CA SER A 191 -24.87 2.84 -37.19
C SER A 191 -24.83 4.23 -37.83
N THR A 192 -23.82 4.51 -38.67
CA THR A 192 -23.62 5.84 -39.27
C THR A 192 -23.69 5.84 -40.80
N GLY A 193 -23.64 4.66 -41.43
CA GLY A 193 -23.60 4.50 -42.88
C GLY A 193 -22.29 4.98 -43.54
N ARG A 194 -21.28 5.35 -42.74
CA ARG A 194 -19.97 5.80 -43.25
C ARG A 194 -19.08 4.60 -43.56
N THR A 195 -18.35 4.68 -44.67
CA THR A 195 -17.26 3.75 -44.97
C THR A 195 -15.98 4.26 -44.30
N VAL A 196 -15.38 3.45 -43.45
CA VAL A 196 -14.11 3.72 -42.75
C VAL A 196 -13.08 2.65 -43.11
N MET A 197 -11.80 2.90 -42.84
CA MET A 197 -10.81 1.82 -42.79
C MET A 197 -10.85 1.23 -41.39
N ALA A 198 -10.83 -0.09 -41.27
CA ALA A 198 -10.83 -0.79 -39.99
C ALA A 198 -9.79 -1.90 -39.98
N SER A 199 -9.27 -2.23 -38.80
CA SER A 199 -8.44 -3.42 -38.58
C SER A 199 -9.22 -4.68 -38.93
N ILE A 200 -8.63 -5.59 -39.70
CA ILE A 200 -9.23 -6.89 -40.03
C ILE A 200 -9.36 -7.73 -38.75
N GLU A 201 -8.43 -7.58 -37.81
CA GLU A 201 -8.38 -8.38 -36.59
C GLU A 201 -9.40 -7.92 -35.55
N THR A 202 -9.47 -6.61 -35.31
CA THR A 202 -10.25 -6.04 -34.20
C THR A 202 -11.55 -5.40 -34.66
N GLY A 203 -11.70 -5.12 -35.95
CA GLY A 203 -12.82 -4.36 -36.50
C GLY A 203 -12.81 -2.87 -36.11
N ASN A 204 -11.79 -2.41 -35.37
CA ASN A 204 -11.68 -1.03 -34.91
C ASN A 204 -11.23 -0.11 -36.05
N GLU A 205 -11.76 1.12 -36.07
CA GLU A 205 -11.41 2.13 -37.06
C GLU A 205 -9.91 2.49 -36.98
N VAL A 206 -9.27 2.52 -38.15
CA VAL A 206 -7.87 2.90 -38.32
C VAL A 206 -7.77 4.15 -39.19
N GLU A 207 -6.81 5.00 -38.89
CA GLU A 207 -6.51 6.21 -39.66
C GLU A 207 -5.10 6.17 -40.23
N TRP A 208 -4.90 6.69 -41.44
CA TRP A 208 -3.55 6.82 -41.99
C TRP A 208 -2.85 7.97 -41.27
N VAL A 209 -1.78 7.64 -40.58
CA VAL A 209 -1.04 8.59 -39.75
C VAL A 209 0.38 8.70 -40.31
N GLU A 210 0.77 9.93 -40.64
CA GLU A 210 2.11 10.30 -41.06
C GLU A 210 2.72 11.17 -39.96
N GLU A 211 3.58 10.57 -39.13
CA GLU A 211 4.19 11.24 -37.98
C GLU A 211 5.70 11.36 -38.14
N LYS A 212 6.15 12.61 -38.13
CA LYS A 212 7.56 12.95 -37.96
C LYS A 212 7.87 12.93 -36.46
N ASN A 213 8.72 12.00 -36.02
CA ASN A 213 9.06 11.82 -34.62
C ASN A 213 10.59 11.76 -34.43
N TYR A 214 11.07 12.30 -33.32
CA TYR A 214 12.46 12.13 -32.89
C TYR A 214 12.68 10.74 -32.30
N HIS A 215 13.82 10.14 -32.63
CA HIS A 215 14.20 8.81 -32.19
C HIS A 215 15.54 8.81 -31.46
N PHE A 216 15.62 8.03 -30.39
CA PHE A 216 16.83 7.74 -29.64
C PHE A 216 17.51 6.49 -30.19
N ARG A 217 18.81 6.60 -30.49
CA ARG A 217 19.68 5.52 -30.99
C ARG A 217 20.00 4.48 -29.90
N MET A 218 18.98 3.83 -29.35
CA MET A 218 19.12 2.84 -28.29
C MET A 218 19.87 1.60 -28.76
N THR A 219 19.71 1.21 -30.03
CA THR A 219 20.41 0.05 -30.62
C THR A 219 21.93 0.21 -30.60
N ALA A 220 22.43 1.45 -30.69
CA ALA A 220 23.86 1.75 -30.60
C ALA A 220 24.47 1.43 -29.23
N LEU A 221 23.63 1.22 -28.19
CA LEU A 221 24.08 0.90 -26.83
C LEU A 221 23.93 -0.57 -26.45
N LYS A 222 23.48 -1.42 -27.38
CA LYS A 222 23.22 -2.85 -27.14
C LYS A 222 24.38 -3.56 -26.45
N ASP A 223 25.60 -3.44 -26.97
CA ASP A 223 26.77 -4.14 -26.45
C ASP A 223 27.16 -3.64 -25.06
N ARG A 224 27.02 -2.33 -24.79
CA ARG A 224 27.27 -1.74 -23.47
C ARG A 224 26.27 -2.24 -22.43
N LEU A 225 24.99 -2.35 -22.81
CA LEU A 225 23.94 -2.91 -21.94
C LEU A 225 24.22 -4.38 -21.61
N LEU A 226 24.48 -5.21 -22.62
CA LEU A 226 24.75 -6.64 -22.42
C LEU A 226 25.97 -6.88 -21.56
N LYS A 227 27.07 -6.15 -21.81
CA LYS A 227 28.26 -6.19 -20.98
C LYS A 227 27.97 -5.79 -19.53
N PHE A 228 27.19 -4.73 -19.34
CA PHE A 228 26.79 -4.30 -18.00
C PHE A 228 26.03 -5.39 -17.24
N TYR A 229 25.07 -6.07 -17.86
CA TYR A 229 24.34 -7.15 -17.18
C TYR A 229 25.20 -8.40 -16.91
N GLU A 230 26.19 -8.68 -17.77
CA GLU A 230 27.16 -9.76 -17.55
C GLU A 230 28.04 -9.48 -16.33
N GLU A 231 28.54 -8.25 -16.22
CA GLU A 231 29.38 -7.79 -15.11
C GLU A 231 28.59 -7.64 -13.80
N ASN A 232 27.26 -7.50 -13.86
CA ASN A 232 26.38 -7.26 -12.72
C ASN A 232 25.19 -8.24 -12.71
N PRO A 233 25.41 -9.54 -12.40
CA PRO A 233 24.41 -10.60 -12.56
C PRO A 233 23.20 -10.52 -11.63
N ASP A 234 23.32 -9.74 -10.54
CA ASP A 234 22.30 -9.54 -9.51
C ASP A 234 21.85 -8.06 -9.42
N TRP A 235 21.97 -7.32 -10.54
CA TRP A 235 21.57 -5.92 -10.62
C TRP A 235 20.06 -5.74 -10.53
N ILE A 236 19.27 -6.59 -11.20
CA ILE A 236 17.81 -6.64 -11.06
C ILE A 236 17.43 -7.77 -10.10
N VAL A 237 16.71 -7.40 -9.05
CA VAL A 237 16.18 -8.32 -8.05
C VAL A 237 14.66 -8.45 -8.27
N PRO A 238 14.11 -9.66 -8.48
CA PRO A 238 14.79 -10.94 -8.50
C PRO A 238 15.49 -11.21 -9.84
N ARG A 239 16.53 -12.06 -9.82
CA ARG A 239 17.37 -12.39 -10.98
C ARG A 239 16.60 -12.91 -12.20
N ALA A 240 15.44 -13.53 -11.99
CA ALA A 240 14.55 -13.97 -13.07
C ALA A 240 14.17 -12.80 -14.00
N ARG A 241 13.91 -11.61 -13.43
CA ARG A 241 13.60 -10.40 -14.21
C ARG A 241 14.79 -9.91 -15.03
N GLN A 242 16.00 -10.04 -14.50
CA GLN A 242 17.21 -9.72 -15.27
C GLN A 242 17.34 -10.60 -16.52
N LYS A 243 17.01 -11.89 -16.41
CA LYS A 243 17.02 -12.80 -17.57
C LYS A 243 16.02 -12.37 -18.64
N GLU A 244 14.80 -11.96 -18.24
CA GLU A 244 13.80 -11.42 -19.16
C GLU A 244 14.31 -10.15 -19.87
N VAL A 245 14.95 -9.24 -19.13
CA VAL A 245 15.55 -8.01 -19.67
C VAL A 245 16.70 -8.32 -20.65
N ILE A 246 17.63 -9.20 -20.28
CA ILE A 246 18.74 -9.62 -21.16
C ILE A 246 18.19 -10.22 -22.45
N ALA A 247 17.23 -11.15 -22.34
CA ALA A 247 16.62 -11.78 -23.51
C ALA A 247 15.95 -10.76 -24.44
N TRP A 248 15.31 -9.73 -23.87
CA TRP A 248 14.74 -8.63 -24.66
C TRP A 248 15.82 -7.82 -25.38
N VAL A 249 16.89 -7.42 -24.69
CA VAL A 249 17.99 -6.64 -25.28
C VAL A 249 18.69 -7.44 -26.40
N GLN A 250 18.83 -8.75 -26.24
CA GLN A 250 19.45 -9.61 -27.25
C GLN A 250 18.61 -9.68 -28.54
N ASN A 251 17.29 -9.82 -28.42
CA ASN A 251 16.45 -10.25 -29.53
C ASN A 251 15.53 -9.15 -30.09
N ASN A 252 15.14 -8.16 -29.29
CA ASN A 252 14.05 -7.22 -29.60
C ASN A 252 14.43 -5.74 -29.35
N LEU A 253 15.74 -5.42 -29.32
CA LEU A 253 16.17 -4.03 -29.10
C LEU A 253 16.02 -3.23 -30.38
N GLU A 254 15.26 -2.14 -30.32
CA GLU A 254 14.99 -1.20 -31.41
C GLU A 254 15.30 0.23 -30.97
N ASP A 255 15.42 1.16 -31.92
CA ASP A 255 15.55 2.58 -31.60
C ASP A 255 14.21 3.12 -31.09
N LEU A 256 14.26 3.97 -30.07
CA LEU A 256 13.07 4.38 -29.32
C LEU A 256 12.53 5.70 -29.86
N SER A 257 11.26 5.77 -30.24
CA SER A 257 10.60 7.05 -30.54
C SER A 257 10.39 7.87 -29.24
N ILE A 258 11.07 9.01 -29.15
CA ILE A 258 11.16 9.86 -27.94
C ILE A 258 10.40 11.20 -28.05
N SER A 259 9.64 11.42 -29.13
CA SER A 259 8.71 12.55 -29.22
C SER A 259 7.37 12.13 -29.84
N ARG A 260 6.35 12.96 -29.67
CA ARG A 260 5.03 12.86 -30.31
C ARG A 260 4.61 14.22 -30.86
N PRO A 261 3.83 14.29 -31.95
CA PRO A 261 3.29 15.55 -32.42
C PRO A 261 2.28 16.12 -31.42
N VAL A 262 2.27 17.45 -31.29
CA VAL A 262 1.41 18.18 -30.34
C VAL A 262 -0.08 17.98 -30.61
N GLN A 263 -0.46 17.78 -31.87
CA GLN A 263 -1.85 17.50 -32.26
C GLN A 263 -2.38 16.23 -31.57
N ARG A 264 -1.50 15.29 -31.27
CA ARG A 264 -1.80 14.04 -30.57
C ARG A 264 -1.59 14.13 -29.07
N LEU A 265 -0.53 14.83 -28.65
CA LEU A 265 -0.16 14.98 -27.25
C LEU A 265 0.27 16.42 -26.94
N ASP A 266 -0.67 17.21 -26.44
CA ASP A 266 -0.44 18.61 -26.08
C ASP A 266 0.09 18.75 -24.64
N TRP A 267 -0.36 17.86 -23.75
CA TRP A 267 -0.02 17.84 -22.32
C TRP A 267 1.30 17.09 -22.03
N GLY A 268 2.43 17.79 -22.15
CA GLY A 268 3.77 17.29 -21.83
C GLY A 268 4.88 18.34 -22.02
N VAL A 269 6.12 17.95 -21.71
CA VAL A 269 7.30 18.81 -21.90
C VAL A 269 7.59 18.98 -23.40
N ARG A 270 7.74 20.22 -23.87
CA ARG A 270 8.04 20.50 -25.29
C ARG A 270 9.46 20.13 -25.65
N VAL A 271 9.65 19.64 -26.87
CA VAL A 271 10.98 19.44 -27.45
C VAL A 271 11.66 20.82 -27.59
N PRO A 272 12.87 21.01 -27.05
CA PRO A 272 13.66 22.22 -27.27
C PRO A 272 13.86 22.48 -28.77
N ASP A 273 13.64 23.72 -29.19
CA ASP A 273 13.74 24.20 -30.57
C ASP A 273 12.71 23.64 -31.58
N ASP A 274 11.77 22.77 -31.16
CA ASP A 274 10.66 22.29 -32.01
C ASP A 274 9.32 22.28 -31.23
N PRO A 275 8.55 23.39 -31.26
CA PRO A 275 7.31 23.49 -30.52
C PRO A 275 6.18 22.61 -31.09
N SER A 276 6.38 21.98 -32.26
CA SER A 276 5.42 21.04 -32.87
C SER A 276 5.48 19.64 -32.25
N GLN A 277 6.46 19.40 -31.38
CA GLN A 277 6.74 18.10 -30.77
C GLN A 277 6.74 18.18 -29.24
N THR A 278 6.20 17.14 -28.62
CA THR A 278 6.19 16.91 -27.18
C THR A 278 7.09 15.72 -26.87
N ILE A 279 7.95 15.85 -25.85
CA ILE A 279 8.85 14.79 -25.39
C ILE A 279 8.00 13.62 -24.88
N TYR A 280 8.43 12.40 -25.23
CA TYR A 280 7.75 11.18 -24.81
C TYR A 280 7.77 11.03 -23.28
N VAL A 281 6.59 10.73 -22.73
CA VAL A 281 6.35 10.66 -21.28
C VAL A 281 7.33 9.76 -20.52
N TRP A 282 7.81 8.66 -21.10
CA TRP A 282 8.77 7.79 -20.40
C TRP A 282 10.18 8.39 -20.32
N VAL A 283 10.59 9.23 -21.27
CA VAL A 283 11.88 9.92 -21.19
C VAL A 283 11.81 10.99 -20.11
N ASP A 284 10.74 11.79 -20.13
CA ASP A 284 10.37 12.76 -19.10
C ASP A 284 10.34 12.12 -17.71
N ALA A 285 9.48 11.12 -17.53
CA ALA A 285 9.29 10.39 -16.28
C ALA A 285 10.60 9.80 -15.75
N LEU A 286 11.44 9.14 -16.56
CA LEU A 286 12.67 8.50 -16.06
C LEU A 286 13.70 9.52 -15.50
N ILE A 287 13.68 10.76 -15.99
CA ILE A 287 14.62 11.81 -15.56
C ILE A 287 14.29 12.30 -14.13
N ASN A 288 13.10 12.01 -13.59
CA ASN A 288 12.69 12.43 -12.24
C ASN A 288 13.71 12.02 -11.17
N TYR A 289 14.32 10.83 -11.34
CA TYR A 289 15.27 10.27 -10.40
C TYR A 289 16.55 11.11 -10.28
N LEU A 290 16.92 11.84 -11.34
CA LEU A 290 18.06 12.74 -11.39
C LEU A 290 17.71 14.13 -10.83
N THR A 291 16.50 14.64 -11.12
CA THR A 291 16.09 16.01 -10.79
C THR A 291 16.28 16.31 -9.31
N LYS A 292 15.67 15.52 -8.40
CA LYS A 292 15.82 15.77 -6.95
C LYS A 292 17.18 15.36 -6.39
N ALA A 293 17.99 14.63 -7.16
CA ALA A 293 19.39 14.41 -6.83
C ALA A 293 20.29 15.60 -7.22
N GLY A 294 19.75 16.65 -7.87
CA GLY A 294 20.43 17.91 -8.15
C GLY A 294 20.79 18.16 -9.61
N PHE A 295 20.43 17.26 -10.53
CA PHE A 295 20.65 17.45 -11.97
C PHE A 295 19.65 18.48 -12.54
N PRO A 296 20.06 19.38 -13.45
CA PRO A 296 21.38 19.51 -14.09
C PRO A 296 22.37 20.42 -13.34
N THR A 297 21.97 20.95 -12.18
CA THR A 297 22.70 21.97 -11.42
C THR A 297 23.82 21.44 -10.51
N TRP A 298 24.34 20.24 -10.78
CA TRP A 298 25.39 19.66 -9.94
C TRP A 298 26.64 20.52 -9.91
N GLN A 299 27.17 20.74 -8.70
CA GLN A 299 28.49 21.34 -8.55
C GLN A 299 29.56 20.30 -8.88
N PRO A 300 30.60 20.66 -9.65
CA PRO A 300 31.68 19.73 -9.97
C PRO A 300 32.30 19.10 -8.73
N GLY A 301 32.33 17.77 -8.67
CA GLY A 301 32.85 16.99 -7.54
C GLY A 301 31.88 16.79 -6.36
N LYS A 302 30.63 17.26 -6.49
CA LYS A 302 29.57 17.16 -5.48
C LYS A 302 28.27 16.54 -6.04
N GLU A 303 28.36 15.88 -7.20
CA GLU A 303 27.24 15.21 -7.88
C GLU A 303 26.55 14.16 -7.00
N HIS A 304 27.29 13.64 -6.00
CA HIS A 304 26.83 12.61 -5.08
C HIS A 304 26.13 13.14 -3.82
N GLU A 305 26.15 14.46 -3.55
CA GLU A 305 25.56 15.04 -2.33
C GLU A 305 24.03 14.84 -2.29
N GLY A 306 23.37 14.89 -3.44
CA GLY A 306 21.95 14.54 -3.59
C GLY A 306 21.66 13.03 -3.65
N GLY A 307 22.67 12.19 -3.43
CA GLY A 307 22.53 10.74 -3.36
C GLY A 307 22.71 9.98 -4.67
N TRP A 308 22.93 10.64 -5.82
CA TRP A 308 23.11 9.94 -7.11
C TRP A 308 24.45 9.17 -7.18
N PRO A 309 24.50 7.97 -7.79
CA PRO A 309 23.37 7.19 -8.31
C PRO A 309 22.51 6.57 -7.22
N ALA A 310 21.23 6.32 -7.54
CA ALA A 310 20.33 5.60 -6.65
C ALA A 310 20.95 4.26 -6.22
N ASP A 311 20.93 3.96 -4.93
CA ASP A 311 21.32 2.65 -4.43
C ASP A 311 20.26 1.61 -4.81
N VAL A 312 18.96 1.96 -4.71
CA VAL A 312 17.85 1.08 -5.14
C VAL A 312 16.74 1.88 -5.81
N HIS A 313 16.35 1.46 -7.01
CA HIS A 313 15.03 1.80 -7.57
C HIS A 313 14.02 0.71 -7.23
N VAL A 314 12.95 1.05 -6.52
CA VAL A 314 11.83 0.13 -6.25
C VAL A 314 10.77 0.34 -7.32
N ILE A 315 10.41 -0.72 -8.04
CA ILE A 315 9.42 -0.68 -9.12
C ILE A 315 8.53 -1.92 -9.16
N GLY A 316 7.37 -1.80 -9.79
CA GLY A 316 6.55 -2.96 -10.16
C GLY A 316 7.10 -3.70 -11.38
N LYS A 317 6.82 -5.01 -11.48
CA LYS A 317 7.23 -5.86 -12.62
C LYS A 317 6.77 -5.38 -14.00
N ASP A 318 5.68 -4.62 -14.06
CA ASP A 318 5.09 -4.08 -15.27
C ASP A 318 5.97 -3.03 -15.96
N ILE A 319 6.83 -2.34 -15.20
CA ILE A 319 7.67 -1.25 -15.70
C ILE A 319 9.16 -1.60 -15.73
N VAL A 320 9.48 -2.90 -15.62
CA VAL A 320 10.86 -3.41 -15.59
C VAL A 320 11.62 -3.15 -16.88
N ARG A 321 10.94 -3.11 -18.04
CA ARG A 321 11.63 -2.81 -19.32
C ARG A 321 12.11 -1.37 -19.38
N PHE A 322 11.32 -0.42 -18.91
CA PHE A 322 11.69 1.00 -18.90
C PHE A 322 12.91 1.24 -18.01
N HIS A 323 12.94 0.64 -16.82
CA HIS A 323 14.03 0.83 -15.86
C HIS A 323 15.23 -0.10 -16.12
N GLY A 324 14.98 -1.27 -16.69
CA GLY A 324 15.98 -2.28 -16.96
C GLY A 324 16.71 -2.06 -18.28
N ILE A 325 16.10 -1.39 -19.26
CA ILE A 325 16.65 -1.18 -20.61
C ILE A 325 16.76 0.31 -20.94
N TYR A 326 15.64 1.04 -20.94
CA TYR A 326 15.62 2.41 -21.47
C TYR A 326 16.43 3.35 -20.59
N TRP A 327 16.22 3.23 -19.27
CA TRP A 327 16.91 4.06 -18.31
C TRP A 327 18.44 3.90 -18.34
N PRO A 328 19.01 2.69 -18.23
CA PRO A 328 20.45 2.53 -18.33
C PRO A 328 20.97 2.93 -19.72
N ALA A 329 20.21 2.75 -20.80
CA ALA A 329 20.62 3.23 -22.13
C ALA A 329 20.71 4.76 -22.18
N LEU A 330 19.68 5.47 -21.68
CA LEU A 330 19.67 6.94 -21.61
C LEU A 330 20.85 7.47 -20.78
N LEU A 331 21.11 6.86 -19.62
CA LEU A 331 22.25 7.23 -18.77
C LEU A 331 23.61 6.93 -19.45
N MET A 332 23.75 5.76 -20.08
CA MET A 332 24.96 5.37 -20.81
C MET A 332 25.25 6.30 -22.00
N ALA A 333 24.22 6.77 -22.71
CA ALA A 333 24.40 7.76 -23.79
C ALA A 333 25.08 9.03 -23.26
N LEU A 334 24.73 9.46 -22.05
CA LEU A 334 25.29 10.64 -21.40
C LEU A 334 26.53 10.35 -20.55
N ASP A 335 26.96 9.10 -20.43
CA ASP A 335 28.04 8.63 -19.54
C ASP A 335 27.78 8.99 -18.07
N LEU A 336 26.51 8.97 -17.66
CA LEU A 336 26.10 9.15 -16.27
C LEU A 336 26.20 7.84 -15.48
N PRO A 337 26.51 7.90 -14.16
CA PRO A 337 26.52 6.72 -13.31
C PRO A 337 25.16 6.00 -13.31
N LEU A 338 25.19 4.67 -13.37
CA LEU A 338 23.99 3.84 -13.33
C LEU A 338 23.53 3.59 -11.88
N PRO A 339 22.22 3.35 -11.65
CA PRO A 339 21.71 2.88 -10.36
C PRO A 339 22.42 1.59 -9.92
N LYS A 340 22.58 1.38 -8.62
CA LYS A 340 23.29 0.19 -8.11
C LYS A 340 22.45 -1.08 -8.15
N GLN A 341 21.14 -0.99 -7.89
CA GLN A 341 20.20 -2.12 -7.98
C GLN A 341 18.80 -1.65 -8.42
N LEU A 342 18.07 -2.57 -9.05
CA LEU A 342 16.68 -2.42 -9.45
C LEU A 342 15.83 -3.51 -8.78
N LEU A 343 14.99 -3.14 -7.82
CA LEU A 343 14.04 -4.05 -7.19
C LEU A 343 12.71 -4.03 -7.96
N SER A 344 12.39 -5.14 -8.61
CA SER A 344 11.18 -5.34 -9.41
C SER A 344 10.23 -6.28 -8.66
N HIS A 345 9.30 -5.71 -7.91
CA HIS A 345 8.36 -6.46 -7.09
C HIS A 345 7.15 -6.96 -7.90
N ALA A 346 6.50 -7.99 -7.38
CA ALA A 346 5.31 -8.59 -7.95
C ALA A 346 4.06 -7.74 -7.67
N HIS A 347 2.92 -8.11 -8.27
CA HIS A 347 1.66 -7.39 -8.07
C HIS A 347 0.90 -7.95 -6.87
N TRP A 348 0.12 -7.08 -6.24
CA TRP A 348 -0.96 -7.53 -5.37
C TRP A 348 -2.18 -7.92 -6.21
N THR A 349 -2.83 -9.01 -5.85
CA THR A 349 -4.08 -9.51 -6.45
C THR A 349 -5.22 -9.45 -5.43
N LEU A 350 -6.46 -9.57 -5.89
CA LEU A 350 -7.65 -9.77 -5.06
C LEU A 350 -8.39 -11.00 -5.60
N GLY A 351 -8.54 -12.05 -4.79
CA GLY A 351 -9.13 -13.31 -5.22
C GLY A 351 -8.34 -13.96 -6.37
N LYS A 352 -7.00 -13.84 -6.31
CA LYS A 352 -6.03 -14.31 -7.33
C LYS A 352 -6.19 -13.67 -8.71
N LYS A 353 -6.97 -12.59 -8.82
CA LYS A 353 -7.08 -11.78 -10.03
C LYS A 353 -6.31 -10.49 -9.86
N LYS A 354 -5.63 -10.03 -10.92
CA LYS A 354 -4.94 -8.74 -10.92
C LYS A 354 -5.94 -7.63 -10.60
N MET A 355 -5.56 -6.74 -9.69
CA MET A 355 -6.37 -5.56 -9.39
C MET A 355 -6.36 -4.61 -10.59
N SER A 356 -7.54 -4.18 -11.03
CA SER A 356 -7.68 -3.10 -12.00
C SER A 356 -8.94 -2.28 -11.74
N LYS A 357 -8.85 -0.97 -11.98
CA LYS A 357 -9.97 -0.04 -11.83
C LYS A 357 -11.15 -0.41 -12.73
N SER A 358 -10.87 -0.92 -13.94
CA SER A 358 -11.90 -1.38 -14.89
C SER A 358 -12.69 -2.61 -14.41
N LEU A 359 -12.11 -3.43 -13.53
CA LEU A 359 -12.76 -4.61 -12.96
C LEU A 359 -13.42 -4.33 -11.60
N GLY A 360 -13.30 -3.10 -11.07
CA GLY A 360 -13.84 -2.72 -9.76
C GLY A 360 -13.22 -3.44 -8.55
N ASN A 361 -12.19 -4.25 -8.75
CA ASN A 361 -11.62 -5.13 -7.70
C ASN A 361 -10.40 -4.50 -6.98
N VAL A 362 -10.34 -3.17 -6.90
CA VAL A 362 -9.19 -2.44 -6.36
C VAL A 362 -9.40 -2.16 -4.88
N VAL A 363 -8.41 -2.48 -4.05
CA VAL A 363 -8.44 -2.17 -2.62
C VAL A 363 -8.00 -0.72 -2.37
N ASN A 364 -8.83 0.05 -1.69
CA ASN A 364 -8.53 1.41 -1.26
C ASN A 364 -7.56 1.39 -0.05
N PRO A 365 -6.36 2.00 -0.15
CA PRO A 365 -5.36 1.97 0.91
C PRO A 365 -5.75 2.80 2.13
N PHE A 366 -6.56 3.86 1.97
CA PHE A 366 -7.01 4.68 3.09
C PHE A 366 -7.89 3.87 4.03
N PHE A 367 -8.87 3.15 3.48
CA PHE A 367 -9.74 2.25 4.25
C PHE A 367 -8.97 1.08 4.86
N ALA A 368 -8.00 0.52 4.13
CA ALA A 368 -7.17 -0.54 4.69
C ALA A 368 -6.37 -0.06 5.91
N VAL A 369 -5.81 1.15 5.87
CA VAL A 369 -5.08 1.74 7.00
C VAL A 369 -6.01 2.14 8.14
N ASP A 370 -7.16 2.74 7.84
CA ASP A 370 -8.16 3.13 8.84
C ASP A 370 -8.67 1.90 9.60
N ARG A 371 -9.02 0.84 8.87
CA ARG A 371 -9.53 -0.42 9.44
C ARG A 371 -8.49 -1.15 10.28
N TRP A 372 -7.31 -1.41 9.72
CA TRP A 372 -6.34 -2.32 10.35
C TRP A 372 -5.28 -1.60 11.19
N GLY A 373 -5.17 -0.30 11.04
CA GLY A 373 -4.10 0.51 11.60
C GLY A 373 -2.84 0.51 10.73
N LEU A 374 -2.15 1.65 10.78
CA LEU A 374 -0.92 1.92 10.05
C LEU A 374 0.10 0.77 10.10
N ASP A 375 0.62 0.47 11.30
CA ASP A 375 1.71 -0.49 11.45
C ASP A 375 1.29 -1.92 11.13
N THR A 376 0.02 -2.27 11.32
CA THR A 376 -0.52 -3.57 10.90
C THR A 376 -0.42 -3.72 9.39
N MET A 377 -0.83 -2.69 8.64
CA MET A 377 -0.77 -2.72 7.18
C MET A 377 0.67 -2.70 6.66
N ARG A 378 1.54 -1.91 7.28
CA ARG A 378 2.98 -1.91 6.95
C ARG A 378 3.60 -3.29 7.16
N TYR A 379 3.33 -3.90 8.31
CA TYR A 379 3.78 -5.25 8.62
C TYR A 379 3.24 -6.27 7.62
N PHE A 380 1.92 -6.30 7.40
CA PHE A 380 1.28 -7.25 6.48
C PHE A 380 1.88 -7.16 5.08
N MET A 381 2.04 -5.95 4.55
CA MET A 381 2.57 -5.75 3.21
C MET A 381 4.03 -6.17 3.08
N MET A 382 4.88 -5.94 4.09
CA MET A 382 6.28 -6.41 4.05
C MET A 382 6.39 -7.92 4.29
N ARG A 383 5.49 -8.48 5.10
CA ARG A 383 5.51 -9.88 5.53
C ARG A 383 4.90 -10.83 4.51
N ASP A 384 3.87 -10.43 3.79
CA ASP A 384 3.16 -11.27 2.82
C ASP A 384 3.26 -10.72 1.38
N GLY A 385 3.78 -9.50 1.20
CA GLY A 385 4.05 -8.94 -0.12
C GLY A 385 5.08 -9.74 -0.91
N GLY A 386 4.78 -9.92 -2.18
CA GLY A 386 5.58 -10.69 -3.11
C GLY A 386 6.64 -9.85 -3.83
N ILE A 387 7.86 -10.38 -3.92
CA ILE A 387 8.91 -9.84 -4.80
C ILE A 387 8.91 -10.60 -6.12
N GLU A 388 9.01 -11.93 -6.06
CA GLU A 388 9.05 -12.77 -7.26
C GLU A 388 7.67 -13.20 -7.75
N GLN A 389 6.79 -13.58 -6.82
CA GLN A 389 5.45 -14.10 -7.11
C GLN A 389 4.39 -13.12 -6.64
N ASP A 390 3.26 -13.06 -7.35
CA ASP A 390 2.14 -12.20 -6.96
C ASP A 390 1.58 -12.63 -5.59
N ALA A 391 1.13 -11.65 -4.81
CA ALA A 391 0.58 -11.86 -3.47
C ALA A 391 -0.89 -11.45 -3.44
N ASP A 392 -1.73 -12.20 -2.73
CA ASP A 392 -3.16 -11.89 -2.65
C ASP A 392 -3.46 -11.04 -1.41
N TYR A 393 -4.29 -10.02 -1.59
CA TYR A 393 -4.87 -9.27 -0.50
C TYR A 393 -6.19 -9.92 -0.10
N GLU A 394 -6.27 -10.39 1.15
CA GLU A 394 -7.54 -10.81 1.76
C GLU A 394 -7.59 -10.32 3.21
N ASN A 395 -8.74 -9.84 3.67
CA ASN A 395 -8.96 -9.42 5.05
C ASN A 395 -8.64 -10.57 6.04
N SER A 396 -9.00 -11.80 5.68
CA SER A 396 -8.69 -13.03 6.44
C SER A 396 -7.18 -13.20 6.71
N LEU A 397 -6.34 -12.86 5.73
CA LEU A 397 -4.88 -12.95 5.83
C LEU A 397 -4.32 -11.86 6.73
N VAL A 398 -4.83 -10.63 6.63
CA VAL A 398 -4.45 -9.53 7.53
C VAL A 398 -4.75 -9.91 8.98
N VAL A 399 -5.95 -10.46 9.23
CA VAL A 399 -6.34 -10.91 10.57
C VAL A 399 -5.48 -12.07 11.06
N ALA A 400 -5.23 -13.08 10.22
CA ALA A 400 -4.39 -14.21 10.60
C ALA A 400 -2.97 -13.76 11.01
N ARG A 401 -2.39 -12.79 10.28
CA ARG A 401 -1.09 -12.20 10.60
C ARG A 401 -1.14 -11.34 11.86
N TYR A 402 -2.19 -10.54 12.02
CA TYR A 402 -2.40 -9.75 13.22
C TYR A 402 -2.49 -10.64 14.48
N GLN A 403 -3.32 -11.68 14.45
CA GLN A 403 -3.51 -12.57 15.59
C GLN A 403 -2.26 -13.39 15.90
N LYS A 404 -1.69 -14.06 14.90
CA LYS A 404 -0.59 -15.01 15.09
C LYS A 404 0.73 -14.29 15.39
N ASP A 405 1.08 -13.30 14.57
CA ASP A 405 2.40 -12.72 14.62
C ASP A 405 2.41 -11.51 15.57
N LEU A 406 1.50 -10.55 15.37
CA LEU A 406 1.53 -9.30 16.14
C LEU A 406 1.01 -9.50 17.57
N GLN A 407 -0.19 -10.06 17.74
CA GLN A 407 -0.80 -10.22 19.05
C GLN A 407 -0.18 -11.39 19.83
N SER A 408 -0.15 -12.59 19.27
CA SER A 408 0.25 -13.81 19.99
C SER A 408 1.75 -13.96 20.15
N THR A 409 2.56 -13.41 19.24
CA THR A 409 4.02 -13.53 19.31
C THR A 409 4.64 -12.28 19.92
N VAL A 410 4.51 -11.12 19.27
CA VAL A 410 5.15 -9.87 19.74
C VAL A 410 4.45 -9.32 20.99
N GLY A 411 3.14 -9.09 20.91
CA GLY A 411 2.35 -8.46 21.98
C GLY A 411 2.29 -9.29 23.25
N ASN A 412 2.09 -10.61 23.13
CA ASN A 412 2.08 -11.52 24.26
C ASN A 412 3.41 -11.53 25.01
N LEU A 413 4.54 -11.56 24.29
CA LEU A 413 5.85 -11.56 24.90
C LEU A 413 6.08 -10.28 25.71
N MET A 414 5.80 -9.12 25.09
CA MET A 414 5.89 -7.81 25.74
C MET A 414 5.01 -7.72 26.98
N ASN A 415 3.76 -8.17 26.90
CA ASN A 415 2.85 -8.18 28.06
C ASN A 415 3.38 -9.07 29.20
N ARG A 416 3.92 -10.25 28.87
CA ARG A 416 4.49 -11.17 29.86
C ARG A 416 5.71 -10.59 30.55
N VAL A 417 6.59 -9.87 29.86
CA VAL A 417 7.82 -9.35 30.47
C VAL A 417 7.66 -7.95 31.09
N ALA A 418 7.13 -7.00 30.33
CA ALA A 418 7.15 -5.57 30.69
C ALA A 418 5.90 -5.10 31.44
N LYS A 419 4.73 -5.73 31.20
CA LYS A 419 3.46 -5.40 31.87
C LYS A 419 3.04 -6.44 32.92
N SER A 420 3.97 -7.24 33.43
CA SER A 420 3.68 -8.21 34.49
C SER A 420 3.36 -7.51 35.81
N LYS A 421 2.34 -8.01 36.54
CA LYS A 421 2.03 -7.60 37.91
C LYS A 421 2.85 -8.34 38.96
N THR A 422 3.53 -9.39 38.53
CA THR A 422 4.11 -10.40 39.41
C THR A 422 5.59 -10.11 39.68
N TRP A 423 6.26 -9.38 38.79
CA TRP A 423 7.64 -8.94 38.90
C TRP A 423 7.81 -7.58 38.25
N LYS A 424 8.88 -6.86 38.61
CA LYS A 424 9.28 -5.64 37.90
C LYS A 424 10.41 -5.98 36.93
N LEU A 425 10.26 -5.58 35.67
CA LEU A 425 11.28 -5.81 34.65
C LEU A 425 12.66 -5.25 35.08
N ARG A 426 12.68 -4.06 35.70
CA ARG A 426 13.91 -3.44 36.21
C ARG A 426 14.70 -4.35 37.14
N ASP A 427 14.05 -5.13 38.00
CA ASP A 427 14.73 -5.99 38.98
C ASP A 427 15.53 -7.09 38.26
N SER A 428 14.98 -7.68 37.20
CA SER A 428 15.69 -8.67 36.38
C SER A 428 16.82 -8.07 35.55
N VAL A 429 16.69 -6.81 35.11
CA VAL A 429 17.78 -6.10 34.42
C VAL A 429 18.92 -5.79 35.38
N VAL A 430 18.63 -5.35 36.60
CA VAL A 430 19.65 -5.12 37.65
C VAL A 430 20.33 -6.43 38.04
N TRP A 431 19.57 -7.52 38.20
CA TRP A 431 20.13 -8.85 38.42
C TRP A 431 21.11 -9.24 37.29
N ALA A 432 20.78 -8.94 36.03
CA ALA A 432 21.68 -9.22 34.91
C ALA A 432 22.94 -8.33 34.91
N GLU A 433 22.84 -7.08 35.36
CA GLU A 433 23.99 -6.19 35.57
C GLU A 433 24.98 -6.77 36.59
N GLU A 434 24.46 -7.23 37.74
CA GLU A 434 25.23 -7.86 38.81
C GLU A 434 25.87 -9.19 38.38
N ASN A 435 25.25 -9.89 37.43
CA ASN A 435 25.69 -11.19 36.91
C ASN A 435 26.29 -11.12 35.49
N SER A 436 26.64 -9.93 35.02
CA SER A 436 27.06 -9.68 33.62
C SER A 436 28.29 -10.48 33.20
N ALA A 437 29.25 -10.69 34.11
CA ALA A 437 30.46 -11.47 33.83
C ALA A 437 30.16 -12.93 33.41
N SER A 438 29.17 -13.58 34.03
CA SER A 438 28.75 -14.93 33.65
C SER A 438 27.80 -14.91 32.44
N LEU A 439 26.86 -13.96 32.40
CA LEU A 439 25.84 -13.88 31.35
C LEU A 439 26.39 -13.49 29.99
N LEU A 440 27.45 -12.67 29.92
CA LEU A 440 28.05 -12.24 28.66
C LEU A 440 29.13 -13.19 28.14
N SER A 441 29.56 -14.17 28.95
CA SER A 441 30.42 -15.25 28.47
C SER A 441 29.71 -16.04 27.36
N SER A 442 30.31 -16.15 26.18
CA SER A 442 29.67 -16.78 25.02
C SER A 442 30.17 -18.20 24.81
N VAL A 443 29.27 -19.17 24.68
CA VAL A 443 29.57 -20.44 24.03
C VAL A 443 29.19 -20.30 22.55
N ALA A 444 30.14 -20.48 21.63
CA ALA A 444 29.86 -20.38 20.20
C ALA A 444 28.92 -21.52 19.77
N TRP A 445 27.81 -21.19 19.12
CA TRP A 445 26.90 -22.17 18.53
C TRP A 445 27.53 -22.82 17.30
N THR A 446 27.44 -24.14 17.20
CA THR A 446 27.83 -24.95 16.04
C THR A 446 26.77 -26.04 15.81
N GLU A 447 26.63 -26.53 14.58
CA GLU A 447 25.70 -27.64 14.30
C GLU A 447 25.98 -28.87 15.19
N GLU A 448 27.25 -29.13 15.49
CA GLU A 448 27.71 -30.23 16.35
C GLU A 448 27.32 -30.08 17.83
N ASN A 449 27.19 -28.84 18.35
CA ASN A 449 26.84 -28.61 19.76
C ASN A 449 25.37 -28.21 19.99
N SER A 450 24.58 -28.09 18.91
CA SER A 450 23.17 -27.72 18.96
C SER A 450 22.31 -28.65 19.85
N ALA A 451 22.65 -29.93 19.96
CA ALA A 451 21.95 -30.90 20.80
C ALA A 451 22.29 -30.77 22.29
N THR A 452 23.46 -30.21 22.64
CA THR A 452 23.99 -30.16 24.02
C THR A 452 23.89 -28.79 24.69
N LEU A 453 23.61 -27.73 23.93
CA LEU A 453 23.37 -26.38 24.47
C LEU A 453 22.09 -26.31 25.33
N SER A 454 22.17 -25.57 26.43
CA SER A 454 21.00 -25.26 27.27
C SER A 454 19.97 -24.44 26.50
N SER A 455 18.72 -24.45 26.97
CA SER A 455 17.66 -23.63 26.35
C SER A 455 17.96 -22.13 26.40
N SER A 456 18.67 -21.66 27.44
CA SER A 456 19.10 -20.27 27.58
C SER A 456 20.17 -19.89 26.55
N GLU A 457 21.20 -20.73 26.35
CA GLU A 457 22.27 -20.46 25.37
C GLU A 457 21.75 -20.48 23.93
N LYS A 458 20.78 -21.36 23.61
CA LYS A 458 20.11 -21.36 22.31
C LYS A 458 19.40 -20.04 22.03
N LEU A 459 18.60 -19.56 22.98
CA LEU A 459 17.88 -18.30 22.83
C LEU A 459 18.86 -17.12 22.70
N LYS A 460 19.88 -17.05 23.55
CA LYS A 460 20.91 -16.00 23.49
C LYS A 460 21.66 -15.98 22.16
N THR A 461 21.99 -17.16 21.61
CA THR A 461 22.56 -17.28 20.26
C THR A 461 21.64 -16.68 19.21
N GLY A 462 20.35 -17.04 19.23
CA GLY A 462 19.35 -16.49 18.32
C GLY A 462 19.22 -14.97 18.42
N ILE A 463 19.22 -14.42 19.64
CA ILE A 463 19.17 -12.97 19.87
C ILE A 463 20.40 -12.26 19.26
N ASN A 464 21.60 -12.82 19.45
CA ASN A 464 22.83 -12.25 18.89
C ASN A 464 22.93 -12.38 17.36
N GLY A 465 22.36 -13.43 16.77
CA GLY A 465 22.29 -13.62 15.32
C GLY A 465 21.27 -12.71 14.62
N MET A 466 20.22 -12.31 15.34
CA MET A 466 19.04 -11.63 14.79
C MET A 466 19.38 -10.41 13.91
N ALA A 467 20.26 -9.52 14.39
CA ALA A 467 20.64 -8.30 13.66
C ALA A 467 21.42 -8.59 12.38
N SER A 468 22.33 -9.57 12.42
CA SER A 468 23.13 -10.01 11.28
C SER A 468 22.25 -10.67 10.21
N ASP A 469 21.36 -11.58 10.62
CA ASP A 469 20.48 -12.32 9.71
C ASP A 469 19.46 -11.39 9.04
N MET A 470 18.94 -10.43 9.80
CA MET A 470 18.09 -9.38 9.26
C MET A 470 18.85 -8.49 8.27
N SER A 471 20.10 -8.07 8.60
CA SER A 471 20.91 -7.26 7.66
C SER A 471 21.15 -7.99 6.36
N LYS A 472 21.54 -9.27 6.42
CA LYS A 472 21.75 -10.08 5.23
C LYS A 472 20.50 -10.10 4.33
N SER A 473 19.33 -10.40 4.92
CA SER A 473 18.07 -10.47 4.17
C SER A 473 17.65 -9.11 3.60
N MET A 474 17.87 -8.02 4.34
CA MET A 474 17.59 -6.65 3.87
C MET A 474 18.55 -6.18 2.78
N ASP A 475 19.82 -6.56 2.84
CA ASP A 475 20.83 -6.26 1.82
C ASP A 475 20.55 -7.08 0.53
N GLU A 476 19.89 -8.23 0.64
CA GLU A 476 19.31 -9.00 -0.48
C GLU A 476 17.94 -8.45 -0.95
N LEU A 477 17.50 -7.31 -0.41
CA LEU A 477 16.21 -6.66 -0.70
C LEU A 477 14.99 -7.55 -0.40
N ASN A 478 15.09 -8.42 0.60
CA ASN A 478 14.05 -9.37 1.01
C ASN A 478 13.54 -9.08 2.44
N PRO A 479 12.70 -8.04 2.63
CA PRO A 479 12.11 -7.71 3.93
C PRO A 479 11.22 -8.83 4.48
N ASN A 480 10.66 -9.66 3.61
CA ASN A 480 9.83 -10.79 4.00
C ASN A 480 10.63 -11.81 4.83
N ALA A 481 11.78 -12.25 4.31
CA ALA A 481 12.68 -13.16 5.01
C ALA A 481 13.27 -12.52 6.27
N ALA A 482 13.65 -11.23 6.18
CA ALA A 482 14.14 -10.45 7.31
C ALA A 482 13.18 -10.47 8.51
N ILE A 483 11.89 -10.19 8.28
CA ILE A 483 10.86 -10.16 9.31
C ILE A 483 10.62 -11.56 9.89
N ARG A 484 10.59 -12.61 9.06
CA ARG A 484 10.41 -13.99 9.52
C ARG A 484 11.51 -14.42 10.49
N GLY A 485 12.77 -14.13 10.19
CA GLY A 485 13.90 -14.47 11.06
C GLY A 485 13.77 -13.85 12.45
N VAL A 486 13.33 -12.59 12.54
CA VAL A 486 13.06 -11.92 13.83
C VAL A 486 11.92 -12.60 14.59
N LEU A 487 10.82 -12.93 13.90
CA LEU A 487 9.65 -13.58 14.53
C LEU A 487 9.96 -14.99 15.02
N ASP A 488 10.83 -15.74 14.33
CA ASP A 488 11.24 -17.08 14.75
C ASP A 488 11.97 -17.03 16.11
N VAL A 489 12.86 -16.04 16.31
CA VAL A 489 13.51 -15.84 17.61
C VAL A 489 12.50 -15.43 18.70
N LEU A 490 11.52 -14.58 18.37
CA LEU A 490 10.45 -14.21 19.31
C LEU A 490 9.54 -15.39 19.66
N ALA A 491 9.29 -16.30 18.71
CA ALA A 491 8.55 -17.53 18.95
C ALA A 491 9.34 -18.46 19.89
N ASP A 492 10.65 -18.56 19.72
CA ASP A 492 11.52 -19.32 20.62
C ASP A 492 11.61 -18.69 22.02
N ALA A 493 11.62 -17.36 22.11
CA ALA A 493 11.50 -16.66 23.39
C ALA A 493 10.16 -16.98 24.09
N ASN A 494 9.04 -16.99 23.35
CA ASN A 494 7.74 -17.39 23.87
C ASN A 494 7.74 -18.84 24.40
N LYS A 495 8.39 -19.78 23.71
CA LYS A 495 8.55 -21.16 24.18
C LYS A 495 9.41 -21.22 25.44
N TYR A 496 10.53 -20.49 25.46
CA TYR A 496 11.48 -20.43 26.57
C TYR A 496 10.80 -19.97 27.88
N ILE A 497 10.11 -18.82 27.86
CA ILE A 497 9.40 -18.31 29.05
C ILE A 497 8.25 -19.23 29.47
N SER A 498 7.67 -19.99 28.54
CA SER A 498 6.58 -20.94 28.86
C SER A 498 7.11 -22.21 29.52
N HIS A 499 8.26 -22.70 29.08
CA HIS A 499 8.93 -23.86 29.65
C HIS A 499 9.42 -23.60 31.08
N LEU A 500 10.06 -22.45 31.32
CA LEU A 500 10.56 -22.09 32.66
C LEU A 500 9.46 -21.67 33.64
N ALA A 501 8.28 -21.29 33.13
CA ALA A 501 7.10 -20.96 33.93
C ALA A 501 7.38 -20.00 35.12
N PRO A 502 7.90 -18.78 34.88
CA PRO A 502 8.36 -17.86 35.93
C PRO A 502 7.28 -17.48 36.95
N TRP A 503 5.99 -17.54 36.57
CA TRP A 503 4.86 -17.34 37.49
C TRP A 503 4.76 -18.38 38.62
N LYS A 504 5.44 -19.53 38.48
CA LYS A 504 5.60 -20.51 39.57
C LYS A 504 6.82 -20.17 40.42
N LEU A 505 7.94 -19.83 39.77
CA LEU A 505 9.22 -19.54 40.41
C LEU A 505 9.16 -18.34 41.35
N VAL A 506 8.36 -17.31 41.01
CA VAL A 506 8.19 -16.11 41.84
C VAL A 506 7.65 -16.40 43.25
N LYS A 507 7.03 -17.56 43.48
CA LYS A 507 6.53 -17.98 44.79
C LYS A 507 7.56 -18.73 45.62
N SER A 508 8.69 -19.11 45.04
CA SER A 508 9.77 -19.85 45.70
C SER A 508 10.70 -18.88 46.42
N GLU A 509 11.19 -19.25 47.60
CA GLU A 509 12.22 -18.48 48.31
C GLU A 509 13.63 -19.04 48.06
N ASP A 510 13.78 -20.11 47.26
CA ASP A 510 15.09 -20.67 46.91
C ASP A 510 15.88 -19.68 46.04
N PRO A 511 17.11 -19.29 46.44
CA PRO A 511 17.97 -18.42 45.65
C PRO A 511 18.20 -18.90 44.21
N LYS A 512 18.21 -20.21 43.96
CA LYS A 512 18.36 -20.79 42.61
C LYS A 512 17.12 -20.53 41.75
N ASP A 513 15.93 -20.71 42.32
CA ASP A 513 14.67 -20.46 41.61
C ASP A 513 14.51 -18.96 41.29
N GLN A 514 14.94 -18.09 42.22
CA GLN A 514 14.97 -16.63 42.00
C GLN A 514 15.96 -16.23 40.91
N ALA A 515 17.15 -16.84 40.87
CA ALA A 515 18.10 -16.64 39.78
C ALA A 515 17.52 -17.08 38.41
N THR A 516 16.89 -18.26 38.35
CA THR A 516 16.23 -18.74 37.12
C THR A 516 15.06 -17.84 36.70
N LEU A 517 14.30 -17.30 37.64
CA LEU A 517 13.25 -16.31 37.37
C LEU A 517 13.84 -15.07 36.68
N HIS A 518 14.84 -14.43 37.27
CA HIS A 518 15.42 -13.20 36.73
C HIS A 518 16.12 -13.44 35.39
N GLU A 519 16.87 -14.53 35.24
CA GLU A 519 17.46 -14.95 33.95
C GLU A 519 16.38 -15.11 32.88
N CYS A 520 15.28 -15.83 33.20
CA CYS A 520 14.19 -16.06 32.28
C CYS A 520 13.57 -14.75 31.77
N ILE A 521 13.26 -13.83 32.69
CA ILE A 521 12.65 -12.54 32.34
C ILE A 521 13.63 -11.67 31.56
N PHE A 522 14.91 -11.61 31.95
CA PHE A 522 15.92 -10.83 31.26
C PHE A 522 16.14 -11.30 29.82
N TYR A 523 16.31 -12.61 29.59
CA TYR A 523 16.53 -13.15 28.23
C TYR A 523 15.34 -12.90 27.31
N THR A 524 14.13 -13.05 27.87
CA THR A 524 12.89 -12.82 27.13
C THR A 524 12.69 -11.32 26.82
N ALA A 525 13.10 -10.45 27.75
CA ALA A 525 13.13 -9.01 27.54
C ALA A 525 14.17 -8.63 26.48
N GLU A 526 15.39 -9.18 26.52
CA GLU A 526 16.40 -8.92 25.49
C GLU A 526 15.94 -9.34 24.09
N ALA A 527 15.27 -10.48 23.94
CA ALA A 527 14.65 -10.87 22.67
C ALA A 527 13.63 -9.81 22.19
N SER A 528 12.78 -9.31 23.09
CA SER A 528 11.79 -8.28 22.77
C SER A 528 12.43 -6.93 22.44
N ARG A 529 13.49 -6.54 23.16
CA ARG A 529 14.23 -5.29 22.96
C ARG A 529 14.94 -5.27 21.61
N VAL A 530 15.71 -6.32 21.32
CA VAL A 530 16.45 -6.45 20.05
C VAL A 530 15.48 -6.52 18.87
N ALA A 531 14.42 -7.33 18.95
CA ALA A 531 13.40 -7.37 17.91
C ALA A 531 12.67 -6.03 17.75
N GLY A 532 12.34 -5.37 18.86
CA GLY A 532 11.75 -4.03 18.85
C GLY A 532 12.60 -3.04 18.09
N ILE A 533 13.92 -3.01 18.33
CA ILE A 533 14.87 -2.14 17.63
C ILE A 533 14.88 -2.46 16.12
N LEU A 534 15.01 -3.74 15.77
CA LEU A 534 15.17 -4.18 14.39
C LEU A 534 13.89 -4.03 13.55
N LEU A 535 12.71 -4.11 14.15
CA LEU A 535 11.42 -3.95 13.46
C LEU A 535 10.94 -2.48 13.37
N GLN A 536 11.67 -1.51 13.93
CA GLN A 536 11.34 -0.07 13.80
C GLN A 536 11.12 0.39 12.35
N PRO A 537 11.90 -0.06 11.34
CA PRO A 537 11.66 0.32 9.95
C PRO A 537 10.29 -0.16 9.42
N VAL A 538 9.80 -1.29 9.92
CA VAL A 538 8.56 -1.94 9.46
C VAL A 538 7.35 -1.38 10.21
N MET A 539 7.43 -1.30 11.55
CA MET A 539 6.35 -0.86 12.43
C MET A 539 6.84 0.27 13.36
N PRO A 540 7.08 1.49 12.84
CA PRO A 540 7.74 2.55 13.58
C PRO A 540 7.00 2.95 14.85
N THR A 541 5.67 3.07 14.81
CA THR A 541 4.87 3.55 15.95
C THR A 541 4.76 2.50 17.06
N LYS A 542 4.46 1.25 16.71
CA LYS A 542 4.30 0.13 17.63
C LYS A 542 5.62 -0.32 18.22
N MET A 543 6.70 -0.32 17.45
CA MET A 543 8.01 -0.66 18.01
C MET A 543 8.53 0.46 18.90
N GLY A 544 8.27 1.73 18.57
CA GLY A 544 8.50 2.85 19.48
C GLY A 544 7.79 2.65 20.82
N LEU A 545 6.49 2.37 20.79
CA LEU A 545 5.68 2.12 21.99
C LEU A 545 6.14 0.88 22.77
N LEU A 546 6.55 -0.20 22.10
CA LEU A 546 7.11 -1.38 22.74
C LEU A 546 8.38 -1.01 23.52
N LEU A 547 9.31 -0.28 22.90
CA LEU A 547 10.58 0.12 23.50
C LEU A 547 10.38 1.15 24.63
N ASP A 548 9.42 2.07 24.49
CA ASP A 548 9.00 2.99 25.56
C ASP A 548 8.45 2.22 26.77
N THR A 549 7.57 1.23 26.53
CA THR A 549 6.99 0.39 27.59
C THR A 549 8.06 -0.40 28.33
N MET A 550 9.11 -0.83 27.64
CA MET A 550 10.24 -1.53 28.24
C MET A 550 11.23 -0.59 28.94
N GLY A 551 11.14 0.73 28.75
CA GLY A 551 12.07 1.68 29.35
C GLY A 551 13.38 1.86 28.62
N VAL A 552 13.44 1.55 27.33
CA VAL A 552 14.67 1.63 26.53
C VAL A 552 14.88 3.07 26.11
N ASP A 553 16.01 3.69 26.43
CA ASP A 553 16.27 5.08 26.04
C ASP A 553 16.29 5.27 24.52
N ALA A 554 15.79 6.40 24.00
CA ALA A 554 15.73 6.68 22.57
C ALA A 554 17.13 6.66 21.89
N GLY A 555 18.18 7.06 22.62
CA GLY A 555 19.57 7.01 22.15
C GLY A 555 20.18 5.60 22.07
N LYS A 556 19.46 4.59 22.60
CA LYS A 556 19.85 3.16 22.63
C LYS A 556 18.95 2.27 21.76
N ARG A 557 18.36 2.84 20.71
CA ARG A 557 17.48 2.14 19.75
C ARG A 557 18.09 2.04 18.35
N ARG A 558 19.41 2.05 18.23
CA ARG A 558 20.12 1.96 16.94
C ARG A 558 20.52 0.53 16.63
N PHE A 559 20.91 0.27 15.39
CA PHE A 559 21.36 -1.07 14.96
C PHE A 559 22.47 -1.65 15.87
N GLN A 560 23.44 -0.83 16.28
CA GLN A 560 24.51 -1.24 17.20
C GLN A 560 24.02 -1.66 18.60
N ASP A 561 22.82 -1.22 19.00
CA ASP A 561 22.22 -1.55 20.30
C ASP A 561 21.38 -2.84 20.21
N ALA A 562 21.15 -3.37 19.00
CA ALA A 562 20.41 -4.60 18.74
C ALA A 562 21.26 -5.86 18.99
N THR A 563 21.87 -5.96 20.17
CA THR A 563 22.69 -7.09 20.60
C THR A 563 22.37 -7.44 22.05
N PHE A 564 22.45 -8.72 22.42
CA PHE A 564 22.15 -9.18 23.76
C PHE A 564 23.03 -8.48 24.81
N GLY A 565 22.41 -7.90 25.83
CA GLY A 565 23.10 -7.23 26.94
C GLY A 565 23.75 -5.89 26.58
N ALA A 566 23.48 -5.32 25.40
CA ALA A 566 24.03 -4.03 24.99
C ALA A 566 23.51 -2.85 25.84
N ASP A 567 22.34 -3.01 26.48
CA ASP A 567 21.79 -2.04 27.41
C ASP A 567 21.29 -2.74 28.67
N LEU A 568 21.79 -2.30 29.84
CA LEU A 568 21.37 -2.78 31.17
C LEU A 568 20.71 -1.66 31.99
N THR A 569 20.34 -0.55 31.35
CA THR A 569 19.74 0.61 32.02
C THR A 569 18.21 0.69 31.89
N TYR A 570 17.61 -0.16 31.05
CA TYR A 570 16.17 -0.19 30.83
C TYR A 570 15.40 -0.91 31.97
N GLY A 571 14.08 -1.05 31.80
CA GLY A 571 13.20 -1.79 32.71
C GLY A 571 12.24 -0.91 33.52
N VAL A 572 12.34 0.41 33.38
CA VAL A 572 11.39 1.40 33.93
C VAL A 572 10.70 2.08 32.75
N PRO A 573 9.37 1.91 32.56
CA PRO A 573 8.65 2.47 31.42
C PRO A 573 8.86 3.98 31.26
N VAL A 574 8.99 4.43 30.01
CA VAL A 574 9.03 5.85 29.67
C VAL A 574 7.60 6.37 29.59
N GLY A 575 7.19 7.19 30.56
CA GLY A 575 5.84 7.76 30.66
C GLY A 575 4.83 6.85 31.39
N ASP A 576 3.58 7.31 31.48
CA ASP A 576 2.48 6.49 32.04
C ASP A 576 2.05 5.46 30.97
N PRO A 577 2.19 4.14 31.22
CA PRO A 577 1.80 3.10 30.27
C PRO A 577 0.28 3.01 30.02
N GLY A 578 -0.51 3.88 30.66
CA GLY A 578 -1.96 3.94 30.57
C GLY A 578 -2.64 2.93 31.48
N LYS A 579 -3.95 3.09 31.70
CA LYS A 579 -4.74 2.12 32.47
C LYS A 579 -4.67 0.74 31.80
N GLU A 580 -4.58 -0.31 32.59
CA GLU A 580 -4.58 -1.67 32.06
C GLU A 580 -5.94 -2.04 31.47
N GLY A 581 -5.92 -2.79 30.36
CA GLY A 581 -7.12 -3.32 29.72
C GLY A 581 -6.76 -4.11 28.47
N LYS A 582 -7.61 -5.06 28.06
CA LYS A 582 -7.43 -5.87 26.83
C LYS A 582 -7.23 -4.95 25.60
N TRP A 583 -7.89 -3.79 25.61
CA TRP A 583 -7.85 -2.76 24.59
C TRP A 583 -6.65 -1.80 24.68
N ASN A 584 -5.87 -1.87 25.77
CA ASN A 584 -4.64 -1.09 26.00
C ASN A 584 -3.36 -1.94 25.83
N ALA A 585 -3.49 -3.12 25.23
CA ALA A 585 -2.36 -3.95 24.80
C ALA A 585 -1.67 -3.32 23.59
N LEU A 586 -0.40 -3.69 23.34
CA LEU A 586 0.36 -3.23 22.16
C LEU A 586 -0.40 -3.48 20.85
N PHE A 587 -0.98 -4.67 20.77
CA PHE A 587 -1.87 -5.12 19.70
C PHE A 587 -3.20 -5.58 20.35
N PRO A 588 -4.17 -4.67 20.51
CA PRO A 588 -5.45 -5.00 21.12
C PRO A 588 -6.23 -6.04 20.29
N PRO A 589 -7.18 -6.78 20.87
CA PRO A 589 -8.08 -7.62 20.08
C PRO A 589 -8.76 -6.81 19.00
N GLN A 590 -8.99 -7.44 17.86
CA GLN A 590 -9.84 -6.85 16.84
C GLN A 590 -11.31 -6.92 17.28
N ALA A 591 -12.16 -6.04 16.74
CA ALA A 591 -13.59 -6.11 16.99
C ALA A 591 -14.12 -7.48 16.53
N ALA A 592 -15.23 -7.95 17.14
CA ALA A 592 -15.78 -9.26 16.80
C ALA A 592 -16.17 -9.38 15.31
N GLU A 593 -16.47 -8.24 14.67
CA GLU A 593 -16.77 -8.09 13.23
C GLU A 593 -15.55 -8.30 12.32
N ASP A 594 -14.33 -8.19 12.86
CA ASP A 594 -13.07 -8.29 12.12
C ASP A 594 -12.39 -9.65 12.26
N LEU A 595 -12.83 -10.51 13.19
CA LEU A 595 -12.29 -11.85 13.32
C LEU A 595 -12.88 -12.73 12.20
N PRO A 596 -12.08 -13.52 11.45
CA PRO A 596 -12.63 -14.59 10.64
C PRO A 596 -13.40 -15.48 11.61
N ILE A 597 -14.69 -15.64 11.35
CA ILE A 597 -15.60 -16.35 12.22
C ILE A 597 -15.07 -17.79 12.34
N THR A 598 -14.35 -18.08 13.42
CA THR A 598 -13.88 -19.44 13.74
C THR A 598 -15.07 -20.23 14.25
N GLY A 599 -15.87 -20.66 13.29
CA GLY A 599 -17.13 -21.35 13.44
C GLY A 599 -17.68 -21.49 12.04
N GLY A 600 -17.58 -22.69 11.47
CA GLY A 600 -18.01 -22.98 10.11
C GLY A 600 -19.44 -22.50 9.83
N SER A 601 -19.67 -22.14 8.56
CA SER A 601 -20.94 -22.06 7.84
C SER A 601 -22.11 -21.21 8.37
N ASP A 602 -22.17 -20.85 9.66
CA ASP A 602 -23.47 -20.49 10.26
C ASP A 602 -23.68 -18.98 10.47
N ILE A 603 -22.79 -18.14 9.94
CA ILE A 603 -23.01 -16.69 9.78
C ILE A 603 -23.14 -16.31 8.29
N GLN A 604 -22.80 -17.21 7.37
CA GLN A 604 -22.98 -17.03 5.93
C GLN A 604 -24.42 -17.28 5.45
N GLU A 605 -25.37 -17.51 6.37
CA GLU A 605 -26.76 -17.75 6.01
C GLU A 605 -27.70 -16.63 6.48
N ALA A 606 -28.37 -16.06 5.47
CA ALA A 606 -29.74 -15.54 5.51
C ALA A 606 -29.97 -14.02 5.61
N THR A 607 -29.46 -13.26 4.64
CA THR A 607 -30.05 -12.00 4.11
C THR A 607 -30.02 -12.03 2.56
N ALA A 608 -30.78 -11.18 1.87
CA ALA A 608 -30.78 -11.11 0.40
C ALA A 608 -29.53 -10.38 -0.16
N SER A 609 -28.86 -9.56 0.67
CA SER A 609 -27.59 -8.90 0.37
C SER A 609 -26.51 -9.16 1.43
N GLU A 610 -25.24 -8.94 1.05
CA GLU A 610 -24.07 -9.05 1.94
C GLU A 610 -24.11 -7.96 3.03
N PRO A 611 -23.50 -8.18 4.22
CA PRO A 611 -23.39 -7.14 5.24
C PRO A 611 -22.56 -5.97 4.71
N LEU A 612 -23.15 -4.78 4.69
CA LEU A 612 -22.44 -3.55 4.35
C LEU A 612 -21.44 -3.21 5.46
N SER A 613 -20.26 -2.73 5.08
CA SER A 613 -19.37 -2.03 6.01
C SER A 613 -20.04 -0.77 6.54
N LEU A 614 -19.56 -0.23 7.68
CA LEU A 614 -20.11 1.00 8.27
C LEU A 614 -20.10 2.19 7.27
N GLU A 615 -19.14 2.21 6.35
CA GLU A 615 -19.01 3.23 5.33
C GLU A 615 -19.96 3.01 4.15
N GLU A 616 -20.09 1.78 3.67
CA GLU A 616 -21.15 1.42 2.72
C GLU A 616 -22.54 1.66 3.33
N GLU A 617 -22.70 1.45 4.63
CA GLU A 617 -23.93 1.74 5.37
C GLU A 617 -24.17 3.26 5.46
N TYR A 618 -23.13 4.07 5.63
CA TYR A 618 -23.23 5.53 5.61
C TYR A 618 -23.50 6.07 4.20
N GLU A 619 -22.82 5.57 3.17
CA GLU A 619 -23.09 5.90 1.77
C GLU A 619 -24.50 5.46 1.36
N ASN A 620 -24.93 4.27 1.82
CA ASN A 620 -26.28 3.79 1.67
C ASN A 620 -27.27 4.75 2.36
N GLN A 621 -27.00 5.18 3.60
CA GLN A 621 -27.82 6.17 4.32
C GLN A 621 -27.87 7.55 3.63
N GLN A 622 -26.79 8.00 3.00
CA GLN A 622 -26.79 9.21 2.18
C GLN A 622 -27.65 9.01 0.93
N SER A 623 -27.51 7.86 0.25
CA SER A 623 -28.31 7.52 -0.93
C SER A 623 -29.81 7.52 -0.64
N TRP A 624 -30.24 7.15 0.58
CA TRP A 624 -31.65 7.21 1.00
C TRP A 624 -32.26 8.61 0.86
N ARG A 625 -31.44 9.66 0.85
CA ARG A 625 -31.88 11.06 0.77
C ARG A 625 -31.72 11.67 -0.62
N THR A 626 -30.85 11.13 -1.46
CA THR A 626 -30.36 11.83 -2.66
C THR A 626 -30.54 11.06 -3.97
N SER A 627 -30.80 9.75 -3.92
CA SER A 627 -30.99 8.92 -5.13
C SER A 627 -32.42 9.01 -5.63
N HIS A 628 -32.58 9.27 -6.94
CA HIS A 628 -33.88 9.29 -7.64
C HIS A 628 -34.33 7.90 -8.10
N ASP A 629 -33.40 6.94 -8.13
CA ASP A 629 -33.58 5.58 -8.59
C ASP A 629 -33.86 4.55 -7.47
N LYS A 630 -33.95 5.04 -6.22
CA LYS A 630 -34.07 4.21 -5.03
C LYS A 630 -35.12 4.72 -4.06
N LEU A 631 -35.90 3.79 -3.51
CA LEU A 631 -36.77 4.04 -2.37
C LEU A 631 -36.37 3.16 -1.21
N THR A 632 -36.18 3.75 -0.03
CA THR A 632 -35.82 3.01 1.18
C THR A 632 -36.94 3.08 2.22
N PHE A 633 -37.31 1.93 2.74
CA PHE A 633 -38.30 1.76 3.80
C PHE A 633 -37.59 1.32 5.06
N ILE A 634 -37.56 2.19 6.07
CA ILE A 634 -36.99 1.85 7.37
C ILE A 634 -38.03 1.08 8.19
N ILE A 635 -37.65 -0.11 8.64
CA ILE A 635 -38.48 -0.96 9.51
C ILE A 635 -38.12 -0.64 10.95
N CYS A 636 -39.06 -0.07 11.70
CA CYS A 636 -38.91 0.24 13.12
C CYS A 636 -39.72 -0.71 14.00
N GLN A 637 -39.29 -0.89 15.26
CA GLN A 637 -40.13 -1.49 16.29
C GLN A 637 -41.38 -0.63 16.56
N PRO A 638 -42.52 -1.24 16.90
CA PRO A 638 -43.70 -0.51 17.36
C PRO A 638 -43.38 0.31 18.61
N LEU A 639 -43.99 1.50 18.73
CA LEU A 639 -43.96 2.27 19.97
C LEU A 639 -44.86 1.62 21.03
N ASP A 640 -44.46 1.69 22.29
CA ASP A 640 -45.30 1.23 23.40
C ASP A 640 -46.59 2.05 23.44
N ALA A 641 -47.74 1.38 23.70
CA ALA A 641 -49.08 1.97 23.62
C ALA A 641 -49.33 3.19 24.55
N ALA A 642 -48.38 3.52 25.43
CA ALA A 642 -48.41 4.70 26.30
C ALA A 642 -47.78 5.96 25.67
N SER A 643 -47.20 5.86 24.47
CA SER A 643 -46.62 7.00 23.76
C SER A 643 -47.70 7.73 22.97
N ASP A 644 -47.90 9.01 23.31
CA ASP A 644 -48.93 9.84 22.71
C ASP A 644 -48.50 10.22 21.30
N ALA A 645 -49.13 9.65 20.27
CA ALA A 645 -48.74 9.83 18.86
C ALA A 645 -48.78 11.31 18.39
N ALA A 646 -49.37 12.21 19.17
CA ALA A 646 -49.43 13.64 18.91
C ALA A 646 -48.13 14.42 19.21
N SER A 647 -47.11 13.79 19.82
CA SER A 647 -45.88 14.50 20.24
C SER A 647 -44.68 14.35 19.29
N VAL A 648 -44.81 13.61 18.17
CA VAL A 648 -43.69 13.39 17.23
C VAL A 648 -43.52 14.60 16.30
N LYS A 649 -42.31 15.18 16.25
CA LYS A 649 -41.94 16.30 15.38
C LYS A 649 -40.76 15.94 14.48
N ALA A 650 -40.80 16.38 13.23
CA ALA A 650 -39.70 16.17 12.29
C ALA A 650 -38.40 16.83 12.80
N GLY A 651 -37.30 16.06 12.81
CA GLY A 651 -35.98 16.52 13.27
C GLY A 651 -35.70 16.33 14.76
N GLU A 652 -36.67 15.88 15.55
CA GLU A 652 -36.48 15.52 16.96
C GLU A 652 -36.40 14.00 17.12
N VAL A 653 -35.43 13.51 17.89
CA VAL A 653 -35.29 12.08 18.21
C VAL A 653 -36.32 11.73 19.28
N ASP A 654 -37.35 10.98 18.90
CA ASP A 654 -38.49 10.61 19.74
C ASP A 654 -38.31 9.27 20.49
N ALA A 655 -37.29 8.47 20.12
CA ALA A 655 -36.86 7.28 20.84
C ALA A 655 -35.39 6.89 20.54
N ALA A 656 -34.78 6.06 21.39
CA ALA A 656 -33.50 5.39 21.08
C ALA A 656 -33.62 4.51 19.81
N ALA A 657 -32.52 4.14 19.17
CA ALA A 657 -32.49 3.36 17.91
C ALA A 657 -33.49 2.18 17.92
N ARG A 658 -34.61 2.34 17.18
CA ARG A 658 -35.68 1.32 17.01
C ARG A 658 -35.67 0.68 15.64
N MET A 659 -34.76 1.08 14.75
CA MET A 659 -34.59 0.46 13.44
C MET A 659 -34.18 -1.00 13.63
N ILE A 660 -34.93 -1.90 13.00
CA ILE A 660 -34.68 -3.36 13.03
C ILE A 660 -34.37 -3.92 11.64
N GLY A 661 -34.49 -3.10 10.61
CA GLY A 661 -34.16 -3.43 9.24
C GLY A 661 -34.56 -2.32 8.27
N ASP A 662 -34.32 -2.57 7.00
CA ASP A 662 -34.73 -1.74 5.88
C ASP A 662 -35.13 -2.60 4.67
N ILE A 663 -35.90 -2.00 3.78
CA ILE A 663 -36.17 -2.54 2.45
C ILE A 663 -35.78 -1.48 1.44
N ASN A 664 -34.91 -1.84 0.50
CA ASN A 664 -34.57 -1.00 -0.63
C ASN A 664 -35.33 -1.47 -1.87
N PHE A 665 -35.89 -0.52 -2.59
CA PHE A 665 -36.58 -0.73 -3.85
C PHE A 665 -35.87 0.06 -4.93
N PHE A 666 -35.35 -0.65 -5.93
CA PHE A 666 -34.65 -0.08 -7.07
C PHE A 666 -35.51 -0.23 -8.31
N VAL A 667 -35.39 0.70 -9.26
CA VAL A 667 -36.08 0.62 -10.55
C VAL A 667 -35.03 0.52 -11.65
N TYR A 668 -35.21 -0.42 -12.57
CA TYR A 668 -34.32 -0.62 -13.71
C TYR A 668 -35.10 -0.62 -15.02
N PRO A 669 -34.50 -0.19 -16.14
CA PRO A 669 -35.05 -0.47 -17.46
C PRO A 669 -35.23 -1.98 -17.66
N HIS A 670 -36.32 -2.39 -18.31
CA HIS A 670 -36.52 -3.79 -18.66
C HIS A 670 -35.78 -4.11 -19.96
N ASP A 671 -34.79 -5.01 -19.90
CA ASP A 671 -33.88 -5.34 -21.02
C ASP A 671 -34.49 -6.26 -22.11
N ASP A 672 -35.83 -6.37 -22.21
CA ASP A 672 -36.44 -7.18 -23.28
C ASP A 672 -36.70 -6.31 -24.52
N GLU A 673 -35.93 -6.55 -25.59
CA GLU A 673 -35.99 -5.80 -26.85
C GLU A 673 -37.38 -5.87 -27.53
N GLU A 674 -38.22 -6.85 -27.20
CA GLU A 674 -39.56 -7.04 -27.76
C GLU A 674 -40.64 -6.15 -27.12
N GLU A 675 -40.46 -5.63 -25.90
CA GLU A 675 -41.52 -4.90 -25.17
C GLU A 675 -41.52 -3.36 -25.36
N GLY A 676 -40.54 -2.83 -26.10
CA GLY A 676 -40.46 -1.42 -26.49
C GLY A 676 -39.94 -0.46 -25.40
N GLU A 677 -39.51 0.74 -25.82
CA GLU A 677 -38.97 1.77 -24.92
C GLU A 677 -40.02 2.22 -23.88
N GLY A 678 -39.71 2.11 -22.58
CA GLY A 678 -40.55 2.60 -21.48
C GLY A 678 -41.04 1.53 -20.47
N ALA A 679 -40.61 0.29 -20.62
CA ALA A 679 -40.83 -0.79 -19.65
C ALA A 679 -39.73 -0.80 -18.56
N TYR A 680 -40.14 -0.99 -17.30
CA TYR A 680 -39.25 -1.03 -16.14
C TYR A 680 -39.53 -2.24 -15.25
N VAL A 681 -38.52 -2.71 -14.53
CA VAL A 681 -38.62 -3.75 -13.50
C VAL A 681 -38.16 -3.19 -12.15
N GLY A 682 -38.86 -3.55 -11.08
CA GLY A 682 -38.50 -3.14 -9.73
C GLY A 682 -37.73 -4.24 -9.01
N GLU A 683 -36.55 -3.96 -8.47
CA GLU A 683 -35.82 -4.89 -7.60
C GLU A 683 -36.07 -4.58 -6.14
N VAL A 684 -36.47 -5.59 -5.37
CA VAL A 684 -36.70 -5.49 -3.92
C VAL A 684 -35.56 -6.18 -3.19
N ASP A 685 -34.84 -5.41 -2.35
CA ASP A 685 -33.83 -5.92 -1.43
C ASP A 685 -34.28 -5.72 0.03
N VAL A 686 -34.20 -6.77 0.85
CA VAL A 686 -34.72 -6.79 2.22
C VAL A 686 -33.62 -7.12 3.21
N MET A 687 -33.41 -6.23 4.16
CA MET A 687 -32.45 -6.37 5.24
C MET A 687 -33.13 -6.31 6.60
N VAL A 688 -33.03 -7.40 7.39
CA VAL A 688 -33.47 -7.43 8.79
C VAL A 688 -32.29 -7.85 9.66
N ALA A 689 -31.68 -6.86 10.30
CA ALA A 689 -30.34 -6.95 10.86
C ALA A 689 -30.24 -7.92 12.05
N ALA A 690 -31.18 -7.86 13.01
CA ALA A 690 -31.03 -8.61 14.27
C ALA A 690 -31.73 -9.98 14.25
N LYS A 691 -31.02 -11.04 14.67
CA LYS A 691 -31.54 -12.43 14.78
C LYS A 691 -32.80 -12.52 15.64
N GLU A 692 -32.92 -11.68 16.66
CA GLU A 692 -34.07 -11.62 17.58
C GLU A 692 -35.39 -11.17 16.94
N HIS A 693 -35.35 -10.57 15.74
CA HIS A 693 -36.55 -10.13 15.02
C HIS A 693 -36.94 -11.07 13.86
N ARG A 694 -36.09 -12.07 13.55
CA ARG A 694 -36.35 -13.07 12.50
C ARG A 694 -37.42 -14.07 12.97
N GLY A 695 -38.24 -14.58 12.04
CA GLY A 695 -39.29 -15.55 12.33
C GLY A 695 -40.55 -15.01 13.05
N LYS A 696 -40.59 -13.71 13.39
CA LYS A 696 -41.72 -13.06 14.08
C LYS A 696 -42.76 -12.45 13.13
N GLY A 697 -42.69 -12.73 11.83
CA GLY A 697 -43.60 -12.19 10.81
C GLY A 697 -43.28 -10.75 10.35
N VAL A 698 -42.30 -10.08 10.93
CA VAL A 698 -41.93 -8.69 10.60
C VAL A 698 -41.54 -8.51 9.14
N GLY A 699 -40.64 -9.36 8.61
CA GLY A 699 -40.24 -9.27 7.20
C GLY A 699 -41.40 -9.50 6.23
N TYR A 700 -42.34 -10.39 6.58
CA TYR A 700 -43.52 -10.65 5.75
C TYR A 700 -44.47 -9.44 5.75
N ALA A 701 -44.73 -8.85 6.92
CA ALA A 701 -45.53 -7.64 7.03
C ALA A 701 -44.89 -6.46 6.29
N ALA A 702 -43.57 -6.28 6.41
CA ALA A 702 -42.83 -5.21 5.74
C ALA A 702 -42.88 -5.35 4.21
N VAL A 703 -42.60 -6.56 3.68
CA VAL A 703 -42.67 -6.81 2.23
C VAL A 703 -44.09 -6.66 1.68
N THR A 704 -45.10 -7.22 2.36
CA THR A 704 -46.49 -7.09 1.87
C THR A 704 -46.99 -5.64 1.90
N THR A 705 -46.58 -4.85 2.91
CA THR A 705 -46.86 -3.41 3.00
C THR A 705 -46.15 -2.63 1.89
N LEU A 706 -44.88 -2.93 1.64
CA LEU A 706 -44.11 -2.36 0.53
C LEU A 706 -44.84 -2.57 -0.80
N LEU A 707 -45.27 -3.79 -1.09
CA LEU A 707 -45.93 -4.11 -2.36
C LEU A 707 -47.24 -3.34 -2.55
N VAL A 708 -48.03 -3.19 -1.49
CA VAL A 708 -49.24 -2.35 -1.52
C VAL A 708 -48.87 -0.87 -1.74
N PHE A 709 -47.81 -0.39 -1.08
CA PHE A 709 -47.34 1.00 -1.25
C PHE A 709 -46.86 1.25 -2.69
N VAL A 710 -46.03 0.37 -3.24
CA VAL A 710 -45.53 0.46 -4.62
C VAL A 710 -46.70 0.46 -5.60
N HIS A 711 -47.69 -0.42 -5.42
CA HIS A 711 -48.87 -0.45 -6.29
C HIS A 711 -49.69 0.85 -6.24
N ARG A 712 -49.93 1.40 -5.04
CA ARG A 712 -50.68 2.65 -4.85
C ARG A 712 -49.93 3.87 -5.41
N ASN A 713 -48.60 3.85 -5.37
CA ASN A 713 -47.75 5.00 -5.72
C ASN A 713 -46.99 4.82 -7.05
N GLN A 714 -47.24 3.75 -7.81
CA GLN A 714 -46.42 3.37 -8.98
C GLN A 714 -46.23 4.51 -9.99
N GLU A 715 -47.28 5.26 -10.31
CA GLU A 715 -47.20 6.37 -11.27
C GLU A 715 -46.28 7.48 -10.76
N ARG A 716 -46.34 7.78 -9.46
CA ARG A 716 -45.50 8.80 -8.82
C ARG A 716 -44.04 8.35 -8.77
N ILE A 717 -43.81 7.11 -8.37
CA ILE A 717 -42.46 6.52 -8.26
C ILE A 717 -41.76 6.52 -9.62
N LEU A 718 -42.43 6.02 -10.66
CA LEU A 718 -41.86 5.97 -12.00
C LEU A 718 -41.64 7.36 -12.59
N LYS A 719 -42.53 8.32 -12.31
CA LYS A 719 -42.37 9.70 -12.76
C LYS A 719 -41.10 10.33 -12.17
N GLU A 720 -40.89 10.19 -10.87
CA GLU A 720 -39.72 10.73 -10.16
C GLU A 720 -38.41 10.13 -10.69
N TYR A 721 -38.40 8.81 -10.92
CA TYR A 721 -37.28 8.10 -11.55
C TYR A 721 -36.93 8.66 -12.94
N VAL A 722 -37.96 8.76 -13.81
CA VAL A 722 -37.80 9.15 -15.21
C VAL A 722 -37.35 10.60 -15.35
N GLU A 723 -37.87 11.49 -14.51
CA GLU A 723 -37.44 12.89 -14.43
C GLU A 723 -35.99 13.02 -13.94
N GLY A 724 -35.57 12.24 -12.94
CA GLY A 724 -34.19 12.19 -12.44
C GLY A 724 -33.18 11.71 -13.49
N GLU A 725 -33.60 10.77 -14.35
CA GLU A 725 -32.80 10.28 -15.48
C GLU A 725 -32.79 11.23 -16.71
N GLY A 726 -33.48 12.37 -16.64
CA GLY A 726 -33.59 13.32 -17.76
C GLY A 726 -34.41 12.79 -18.94
N LYS A 727 -35.29 11.81 -18.73
CA LYS A 727 -36.14 11.19 -19.77
C LYS A 727 -37.56 11.74 -19.62
N GLY A 728 -38.25 12.04 -20.72
CA GLY A 728 -39.58 12.70 -20.71
C GLY A 728 -40.74 11.83 -21.19
N ARG A 729 -40.73 10.51 -20.92
CA ARG A 729 -41.61 9.53 -21.58
C ARG A 729 -42.51 8.78 -20.60
N LYS A 730 -43.58 8.17 -21.11
CA LYS A 730 -44.51 7.32 -20.36
C LYS A 730 -43.76 6.06 -19.88
N ALA A 731 -43.84 5.74 -18.59
CA ALA A 731 -43.18 4.61 -17.97
C ALA A 731 -44.19 3.62 -17.40
N GLU A 732 -43.88 2.32 -17.50
CA GLU A 732 -44.71 1.23 -17.00
C GLU A 732 -43.85 0.23 -16.23
N LEU A 733 -44.27 -0.15 -15.02
CA LEU A 733 -43.62 -1.18 -14.22
C LEU A 733 -44.19 -2.55 -14.61
N LYS A 734 -43.38 -3.39 -15.26
CA LYS A 734 -43.78 -4.70 -15.78
C LYS A 734 -43.81 -5.80 -14.74
N GLY A 735 -43.04 -5.64 -13.67
CA GLY A 735 -42.96 -6.64 -12.63
C GLY A 735 -41.93 -6.29 -11.59
N LEU A 736 -41.86 -7.14 -10.58
CA LEU A 736 -40.88 -7.04 -9.51
C LEU A 736 -39.97 -8.24 -9.53
N MET A 737 -38.74 -8.06 -9.09
CA MET A 737 -37.79 -9.13 -8.89
C MET A 737 -37.06 -9.01 -7.57
N VAL A 738 -36.51 -10.13 -7.13
CA VAL A 738 -35.64 -10.23 -5.96
C VAL A 738 -34.56 -11.26 -6.27
N LYS A 739 -33.32 -10.94 -5.94
CA LYS A 739 -32.19 -11.87 -5.99
C LYS A 739 -31.92 -12.38 -4.58
N ILE A 740 -31.82 -13.70 -4.42
CA ILE A 740 -31.66 -14.34 -3.11
C ILE A 740 -30.59 -15.43 -3.20
N LYS A 741 -29.62 -15.47 -2.30
CA LYS A 741 -28.68 -16.60 -2.18
C LYS A 741 -29.44 -17.93 -2.05
N GLU A 742 -29.03 -18.96 -2.80
CA GLU A 742 -29.70 -20.27 -2.84
C GLU A 742 -29.87 -20.91 -1.45
N GLY A 743 -28.89 -20.71 -0.55
CA GLY A 743 -28.94 -21.18 0.84
C GLY A 743 -29.95 -20.47 1.75
N ASN A 744 -30.52 -19.34 1.33
CA ASN A 744 -31.45 -18.55 2.15
C ASN A 744 -32.90 -19.03 2.02
N ALA A 745 -33.15 -20.25 2.50
CA ALA A 745 -34.46 -20.92 2.43
C ALA A 745 -35.59 -20.13 3.08
N ALA A 746 -35.29 -19.32 4.11
CA ALA A 746 -36.26 -18.48 4.81
C ALA A 746 -36.78 -17.34 3.93
N SER A 747 -35.89 -16.64 3.21
CA SER A 747 -36.28 -15.54 2.32
C SER A 747 -36.95 -16.08 1.06
N ILE A 748 -36.45 -17.19 0.49
CA ILE A 748 -37.10 -17.88 -0.62
C ILE A 748 -38.54 -18.29 -0.23
N SER A 749 -38.73 -18.84 0.97
CA SER A 749 -40.06 -19.22 1.47
C SER A 749 -40.98 -18.02 1.71
N LEU A 750 -40.43 -16.89 2.18
CA LEU A 750 -41.16 -15.64 2.34
C LEU A 750 -41.67 -15.13 1.00
N PHE A 751 -40.80 -14.99 0.00
CA PHE A 751 -41.18 -14.45 -1.30
C PHE A 751 -42.09 -15.41 -2.07
N LYS A 752 -41.93 -16.74 -1.94
CA LYS A 752 -42.91 -17.72 -2.46
C LYS A 752 -44.29 -17.53 -1.84
N ARG A 753 -44.37 -17.27 -0.54
CA ARG A 753 -45.66 -17.02 0.15
C ARG A 753 -46.34 -15.73 -0.31
N VAL A 754 -45.55 -14.75 -0.74
CA VAL A 754 -46.02 -13.48 -1.31
C VAL A 754 -46.43 -13.63 -2.78
N GLY A 755 -46.07 -14.75 -3.44
CA GLY A 755 -46.47 -15.06 -4.81
C GLY A 755 -45.37 -14.90 -5.85
N PHE A 756 -44.12 -14.66 -5.44
CA PHE A 756 -42.98 -14.67 -6.35
C PHE A 756 -42.66 -16.09 -6.81
N THR A 757 -42.31 -16.23 -8.08
CA THR A 757 -41.89 -17.50 -8.69
C THR A 757 -40.44 -17.40 -9.14
N GLN A 758 -39.69 -18.50 -9.05
CA GLN A 758 -38.30 -18.53 -9.50
C GLN A 758 -38.24 -18.46 -11.03
N LYS A 759 -37.41 -17.56 -11.57
CA LYS A 759 -37.11 -17.43 -12.99
C LYS A 759 -35.67 -17.90 -13.24
N GLY A 760 -35.52 -18.98 -14.00
CA GLY A 760 -34.21 -19.55 -14.36
C GLY A 760 -33.56 -20.42 -13.28
N GLU A 761 -32.36 -20.88 -13.59
CA GLU A 761 -31.50 -21.64 -12.67
C GLU A 761 -30.67 -20.70 -11.78
N VAL A 762 -30.00 -21.28 -10.78
CA VAL A 762 -29.10 -20.55 -9.89
C VAL A 762 -27.97 -19.94 -10.73
N ASN A 763 -27.74 -18.63 -10.57
CA ASN A 763 -26.71 -17.93 -11.34
C ASN A 763 -25.28 -18.28 -10.85
N TYR A 764 -24.26 -17.80 -11.56
CA TYR A 764 -22.85 -18.01 -11.21
C TYR A 764 -22.47 -17.52 -9.79
N PHE A 765 -23.24 -16.60 -9.21
CA PHE A 765 -23.05 -16.05 -7.86
C PHE A 765 -23.79 -16.83 -6.76
N GLY A 766 -24.40 -17.97 -7.10
CA GLY A 766 -25.16 -18.79 -6.16
C GLY A 766 -26.50 -18.17 -5.77
N GLU A 767 -27.10 -17.35 -6.64
CA GLU A 767 -28.36 -16.66 -6.38
C GLU A 767 -29.50 -17.17 -7.25
N VAL A 768 -30.68 -17.24 -6.64
CA VAL A 768 -31.96 -17.47 -7.29
C VAL A 768 -32.62 -16.13 -7.55
N THR A 769 -33.01 -15.90 -8.79
CA THR A 769 -33.88 -14.76 -9.14
C THR A 769 -35.33 -15.20 -9.02
N MET A 770 -36.12 -14.47 -8.24
CA MET A 770 -37.56 -14.66 -8.16
C MET A 770 -38.28 -13.42 -8.67
N VAL A 771 -39.38 -13.63 -9.40
CA VAL A 771 -40.15 -12.57 -10.06
C VAL A 771 -41.62 -12.61 -9.65
N LEU A 772 -42.23 -11.42 -9.60
CA LEU A 772 -43.66 -11.21 -9.45
C LEU A 772 -44.13 -10.37 -10.65
N ASN A 773 -44.77 -11.04 -11.61
CA ASN A 773 -45.15 -10.41 -12.88
C ASN A 773 -46.48 -9.63 -12.80
N ASP A 774 -47.32 -9.89 -11.80
CA ASP A 774 -48.60 -9.20 -11.63
C ASP A 774 -48.75 -8.71 -10.18
N LEU A 775 -48.34 -7.47 -9.96
CA LEU A 775 -48.48 -6.80 -8.67
C LEU A 775 -49.96 -6.55 -8.32
N GLY A 776 -50.83 -6.31 -9.30
CA GLY A 776 -52.25 -6.08 -9.09
C GLY A 776 -52.98 -7.33 -8.57
N HIS A 777 -52.58 -8.50 -9.06
CA HIS A 777 -53.05 -9.79 -8.55
C HIS A 777 -52.65 -10.01 -7.09
N PHE A 778 -51.41 -9.66 -6.69
CA PHE A 778 -51.01 -9.72 -5.29
C PHE A 778 -51.86 -8.80 -4.41
N VAL A 779 -52.07 -7.54 -4.82
CA VAL A 779 -52.85 -6.56 -4.03
C VAL A 779 -54.31 -7.00 -3.85
N SER A 780 -54.87 -7.70 -4.84
CA SER A 780 -56.23 -8.25 -4.79
C SER A 780 -56.34 -9.56 -4.00
N SER A 781 -55.22 -10.16 -3.60
CA SER A 781 -55.19 -11.39 -2.80
C SER A 781 -55.60 -11.12 -1.34
N PRO A 782 -56.01 -12.14 -0.57
CA PRO A 782 -56.31 -11.98 0.86
C PRO A 782 -55.16 -11.35 1.67
N ALA A 783 -53.90 -11.63 1.28
CA ALA A 783 -52.72 -11.04 1.92
C ALA A 783 -52.54 -9.57 1.55
N GLY A 784 -52.77 -9.21 0.29
CA GLY A 784 -52.73 -7.83 -0.20
C GLY A 784 -53.82 -6.96 0.41
N LEU A 785 -55.06 -7.46 0.47
CA LEU A 785 -56.19 -6.78 1.11
C LEU A 785 -55.94 -6.56 2.60
N LYS A 786 -55.46 -7.58 3.31
CA LYS A 786 -55.12 -7.47 4.73
C LYS A 786 -54.00 -6.44 4.96
N ALA A 787 -52.93 -6.46 4.17
CA ALA A 787 -51.86 -5.46 4.27
C ALA A 787 -52.37 -4.05 3.93
N ALA A 788 -53.32 -3.93 2.99
CA ALA A 788 -53.96 -2.67 2.62
C ALA A 788 -54.87 -2.10 3.73
N GLU A 789 -55.52 -2.96 4.51
CA GLU A 789 -56.35 -2.60 5.68
C GLU A 789 -55.51 -2.25 6.91
N GLU A 790 -54.41 -2.99 7.14
CA GLU A 790 -53.53 -2.83 8.30
C GLU A 790 -52.47 -1.72 8.10
N SER A 791 -52.31 -1.20 6.88
CA SER A 791 -51.40 -0.10 6.57
C SER A 791 -52.10 1.25 6.55
N ARG A 792 -51.47 2.25 7.18
CA ARG A 792 -51.88 3.65 7.12
C ARG A 792 -50.72 4.50 6.64
N GLU A 793 -50.91 5.22 5.54
CA GLU A 793 -49.94 6.19 5.06
C GLU A 793 -50.13 7.53 5.80
N MET A 794 -49.04 8.05 6.34
CA MET A 794 -49.00 9.38 6.96
C MET A 794 -47.99 10.23 6.19
N ALA A 795 -48.49 11.21 5.44
CA ALA A 795 -47.64 12.17 4.76
C ALA A 795 -47.12 13.20 5.77
N TYR A 796 -45.80 13.24 5.96
CA TYR A 796 -45.15 14.35 6.65
C TYR A 796 -44.82 15.42 5.61
N ALA A 797 -45.42 16.60 5.75
CA ALA A 797 -44.97 17.77 4.98
C ALA A 797 -43.56 18.12 5.45
N ARG A 798 -42.61 18.23 4.51
CA ARG A 798 -41.26 18.74 4.79
C ARG A 798 -41.31 20.21 5.21
#